data_AF-Q2ABW8-F1
#
_entry.id   AF-Q2ABW8-F1
#
_cell.length_a   1.000
_cell.length_b   1.000
_cell.length_c   1.000
_cell.angle_alpha   90.00
_cell.angle_beta   90.00
_cell.angle_gamma   90.00
#
_symmetry.space_group_name_H-M   'P 1'
#
loop_
_entity.id
_entity.type
_entity.pdbx_description
1 polymer ?
#
loop_
_entity_poly.entity_id
_entity_poly.type
_entity_poly.pdbx_seq_one_letter_code
_entity_poly.pdbx_strand_id
1 'polypeptide(L)'
;MKFSINQNNTKKIKMIFILVYFLTYAGPIFSSSNKKPSPTPTPTPLIIVERPEQQISPYCFDGLGQTLSVSGEIKNGPNALILRIGNTMYDASKFHKDPNTNIIFKEESVNYIFNYCKSKQAELDIEYMFLTHPETFGKTQAEQEKNTLILRGFKKDAKMDLYLPLNVIDNNGAPQRFLKEDKKYLLLQIDKKGLMSEESLQTVSSIRLKKIFLAVDQMMEKAQDLSSSGIKIDMGGLKNQFEGLQKLGELYTNNITSATTQIPLLKKYSYIELEQAVSKILNYFTYFTIGDTGPSDAPFSEIAQLYANTTKIVSEIRAIKDRVRTPFNEMYNLAKSLPGDEINGVEDFVNSPKKYTIPMRFVHDASGQDINTTKLFYICDEWWNQLENLQGKISAVQTVKQGFLPDLRKDISAISSQIASVQAQKKSFEEALQVSAQQGNMQDINGSVSKAKSVVEEKINEIITLYNKISASIESVKNVTDTLFQQSLSDIKKQFSLIAPKVEVEIIYKNEIPAKIQNAYKSADEQKKSSFTQLGNAVKEHITKLDTFLDPVKVELQDSTKNPVPTWSEKYANISYMVNVLRDDLSHSAQLLARTTDLDVDLKNFLKDLDQSIHLKLADIQSVGNQVEIKKMYFQYILSLDLVQKMTGSPVATPDSFPEALKQYQADKNINVLIAKYEKIKTITVQTKNTLEENWRKLNKMDQGLTEVKLLSDKIKPLISSTSSSYIIAVFNTHVNAKMPENNRPAPLL
;
A
#
# COMPACT_ATOMS: atom_id res chain seq x y z
N MET A 1 60.38 47.05 -5.78
CA MET A 1 61.37 47.93 -5.13
C MET A 1 62.71 47.73 -5.81
N LYS A 2 63.22 48.78 -6.47
CA LYS A 2 64.57 48.83 -7.06
C LYS A 2 65.55 49.30 -5.99
N PHE A 3 66.67 48.61 -5.82
CA PHE A 3 67.88 49.24 -5.33
C PHE A 3 69.04 48.88 -6.26
N SER A 4 69.54 49.93 -6.91
CA SER A 4 70.79 50.00 -7.65
C SER A 4 71.93 50.06 -6.64
N ILE A 5 73.01 49.29 -6.85
CA ILE A 5 74.28 49.54 -6.18
C ILE A 5 75.39 49.62 -7.22
N ASN A 6 76.09 50.73 -7.06
CA ASN A 6 77.03 51.41 -7.92
C ASN A 6 78.43 50.80 -7.79
N GLN A 7 79.12 50.64 -8.92
CA GLN A 7 80.52 50.24 -9.01
C GLN A 7 81.40 51.44 -8.61
N ASN A 8 81.82 51.50 -7.35
CA ASN A 8 83.02 52.23 -6.93
C ASN A 8 83.28 51.99 -5.43
N ASN A 9 84.10 50.98 -5.08
CA ASN A 9 84.95 50.97 -3.87
C ASN A 9 85.79 49.67 -3.72
N THR A 10 86.40 49.21 -4.81
CA THR A 10 87.15 47.94 -4.88
C THR A 10 88.55 47.98 -4.24
N LYS A 11 88.83 48.88 -3.28
CA LYS A 11 90.15 48.97 -2.60
C LYS A 11 90.12 49.11 -1.06
N LYS A 12 88.96 49.00 -0.40
CA LYS A 12 88.86 49.02 1.08
C LYS A 12 88.26 47.77 1.74
N ILE A 13 87.97 46.71 0.99
CA ILE A 13 87.40 45.45 1.53
C ILE A 13 88.48 44.36 1.79
N LYS A 14 89.74 44.59 1.42
CA LYS A 14 90.86 43.67 1.76
C LYS A 14 91.52 43.93 3.11
N MET A 15 91.05 44.91 3.89
CA MET A 15 91.69 45.32 5.16
C MET A 15 90.77 45.22 6.39
N ILE A 16 89.57 44.64 6.25
CA ILE A 16 88.63 44.34 7.35
C ILE A 16 88.58 42.82 7.66
N PHE A 17 89.14 41.97 6.78
CA PHE A 17 89.17 40.52 6.98
C PHE A 17 90.24 40.03 7.97
N ILE A 18 91.13 40.90 8.46
CA ILE A 18 92.21 40.53 9.40
C ILE A 18 91.89 40.95 10.85
N LEU A 19 90.87 41.77 11.09
CA LEU A 19 90.56 42.28 12.45
C LEU A 19 89.31 41.65 13.12
N VAL A 20 88.46 40.94 12.39
CA VAL A 20 87.33 40.18 12.98
C VAL A 20 87.77 38.78 13.45
N TYR A 21 88.95 38.32 13.02
CA TYR A 21 89.54 37.05 13.47
C TYR A 21 90.19 37.14 14.88
N PHE A 22 90.37 38.34 15.43
CA PHE A 22 91.11 38.56 16.69
C PHE A 22 90.25 39.06 17.87
N LEU A 23 88.94 39.24 17.71
CA LEU A 23 88.06 39.80 18.77
C LEU A 23 86.95 38.86 19.28
N THR A 24 86.99 37.56 18.93
CA THR A 24 86.18 36.53 19.62
C THR A 24 86.97 35.79 20.73
N TYR A 25 88.22 36.20 20.99
CA TYR A 25 89.10 35.67 22.02
C TYR A 25 89.28 36.65 23.20
N ALA A 26 88.18 37.06 23.84
CA ALA A 26 88.15 37.58 25.22
C ALA A 26 86.69 37.61 25.72
N GLY A 27 86.40 36.88 26.82
CA GLY A 27 85.04 36.62 27.34
C GLY A 27 84.34 37.83 27.98
N PRO A 28 83.14 37.61 28.55
CA PRO A 28 83.07 37.73 30.01
C PRO A 28 82.15 36.73 30.73
N ILE A 29 82.59 36.43 31.95
CA ILE A 29 81.85 35.84 33.06
C ILE A 29 80.70 36.79 33.49
N PHE A 30 79.51 36.26 33.80
CA PHE A 30 78.65 36.51 34.98
C PHE A 30 77.16 36.27 34.67
N SER A 31 76.60 35.13 35.12
CA SER A 31 75.51 35.12 36.10
C SER A 31 75.30 33.70 36.66
N SER A 32 74.94 33.64 37.93
CA SER A 32 75.07 32.54 38.88
C SER A 32 73.93 31.51 38.86
N SER A 33 74.26 30.22 39.04
CA SER A 33 73.60 29.40 40.08
C SER A 33 74.45 28.18 40.47
N ASN A 34 74.53 27.95 41.79
CA ASN A 34 75.31 26.91 42.45
C ASN A 34 74.73 25.51 42.21
N LYS A 35 75.54 24.64 41.60
CA LYS A 35 75.76 23.24 41.98
C LYS A 35 76.87 22.71 41.07
N LYS A 36 77.97 22.22 41.63
CA LYS A 36 79.00 21.47 40.86
C LYS A 36 78.37 20.21 40.28
N PRO A 37 78.47 19.95 38.97
CA PRO A 37 78.78 18.64 38.46
C PRO A 37 80.25 18.63 38.02
N SER A 38 80.93 17.53 38.31
CA SER A 38 82.22 17.17 37.74
C SER A 38 82.33 17.53 36.25
N PRO A 39 83.43 18.10 35.76
CA PRO A 39 83.62 18.29 34.32
C PRO A 39 83.68 16.91 33.66
N THR A 40 82.70 16.61 32.83
CA THR A 40 82.80 15.55 31.83
C THR A 40 83.91 15.98 30.87
N PRO A 41 84.94 15.16 30.60
CA PRO A 41 86.00 15.55 29.70
C PRO A 41 85.45 15.70 28.28
N THR A 42 85.58 16.89 27.72
CA THR A 42 85.51 17.14 26.28
C THR A 42 86.52 16.22 25.59
N PRO A 43 86.17 15.51 24.51
CA PRO A 43 87.15 14.69 23.80
C PRO A 43 88.15 15.61 23.12
N THR A 44 89.36 15.69 23.66
CA THR A 44 90.50 16.33 23.01
C THR A 44 90.97 15.39 21.88
N PRO A 45 91.05 15.84 20.62
CA PRO A 45 91.67 15.05 19.57
C PRO A 45 93.15 14.83 19.93
N LEU A 46 93.61 13.60 19.81
CA LEU A 46 94.96 13.24 20.21
C LEU A 46 95.98 13.89 19.26
N ILE A 47 96.86 14.72 19.82
CA ILE A 47 98.14 15.11 19.22
C ILE A 47 99.11 13.96 19.44
N ILE A 48 99.77 13.52 18.37
CA ILE A 48 100.64 12.35 18.31
C ILE A 48 102.09 12.74 18.57
N VAL A 49 102.79 11.98 19.41
CA VAL A 49 104.26 11.90 19.47
C VAL A 49 104.57 10.42 19.74
N GLU A 50 105.27 9.62 18.93
CA GLU A 50 106.15 9.80 17.77
C GLU A 50 105.67 8.90 16.61
N ARG A 51 105.62 9.48 15.41
CA ARG A 51 105.06 8.99 14.12
C ARG A 51 103.53 9.12 13.96
N PRO A 52 103.07 10.37 13.70
CA PRO A 52 101.67 10.77 13.49
C PRO A 52 101.03 10.33 12.17
N GLU A 53 101.82 9.86 11.23
CA GLU A 53 101.33 9.60 9.90
C GLU A 53 101.00 8.11 9.81
N GLN A 54 99.76 7.81 9.40
CA GLN A 54 99.34 6.51 8.84
C GLN A 54 98.59 5.53 9.76
N GLN A 55 97.55 6.00 10.46
CA GLN A 55 96.46 5.12 10.92
C GLN A 55 95.11 5.72 10.52
N ILE A 56 94.29 4.95 9.81
CA ILE A 56 92.90 5.34 9.54
C ILE A 56 92.14 5.17 10.84
N SER A 57 91.70 6.26 11.44
CA SER A 57 90.76 6.20 12.56
C SER A 57 89.55 5.38 12.11
N PRO A 58 89.19 4.29 12.81
CA PRO A 58 87.97 3.59 12.46
C PRO A 58 86.79 4.54 12.68
N TYR A 59 85.85 4.57 11.74
CA TYR A 59 84.60 5.30 11.91
C TYR A 59 83.49 4.27 11.96
N CYS A 60 82.62 4.36 12.96
CA CYS A 60 81.38 3.61 12.98
C CYS A 60 80.22 4.56 12.68
N PHE A 61 79.06 4.06 12.26
CA PHE A 61 77.82 4.83 12.29
C PHE A 61 76.77 4.11 13.14
N ASP A 62 76.04 4.86 13.97
CA ASP A 62 75.05 4.31 14.89
C ASP A 62 73.66 4.16 14.25
N GLY A 63 72.69 3.63 15.01
CA GLY A 63 71.30 3.49 14.56
C GLY A 63 70.53 4.79 14.29
N LEU A 64 71.14 5.95 14.57
CA LEU A 64 70.62 7.27 14.17
C LEU A 64 71.25 7.77 12.87
N GLY A 65 72.19 7.00 12.30
CA GLY A 65 72.96 7.36 11.11
C GLY A 65 74.08 8.36 11.40
N GLN A 66 74.41 8.59 12.67
CA GLN A 66 75.49 9.49 13.06
C GLN A 66 76.83 8.76 12.95
N THR A 67 77.76 9.33 12.18
CA THR A 67 79.14 8.85 12.14
C THR A 67 79.85 9.22 13.45
N LEU A 68 80.45 8.21 14.07
CA LEU A 68 81.21 8.25 15.31
C LEU A 68 82.67 7.89 15.01
N SER A 69 83.61 8.74 15.42
CA SER A 69 85.02 8.38 15.41
C SER A 69 85.31 7.40 16.53
N VAL A 70 85.98 6.29 16.23
CA VAL A 70 86.54 5.39 17.23
C VAL A 70 87.80 6.04 17.80
N SER A 71 87.68 6.69 18.94
CA SER A 71 88.81 7.32 19.66
C SER A 71 89.12 6.59 20.96
N GLY A 72 90.39 6.24 21.17
CA GLY A 72 90.87 5.60 22.40
C GLY A 72 92.11 6.28 22.98
N GLU A 73 92.39 6.02 24.26
CA GLU A 73 93.58 6.44 24.99
C GLU A 73 94.56 5.27 25.07
N ILE A 74 95.82 5.46 24.66
CA ILE A 74 96.87 4.47 24.92
C ILE A 74 97.41 4.70 26.34
N LYS A 75 97.47 3.65 27.15
CA LYS A 75 98.04 3.64 28.50
C LYS A 75 99.13 2.60 28.61
N ASN A 76 100.15 2.88 29.41
CA ASN A 76 101.12 1.86 29.80
C ASN A 76 100.46 0.94 30.82
N GLY A 77 100.18 -0.30 30.43
CA GLY A 77 99.80 -1.37 31.35
C GLY A 77 101.03 -2.01 32.00
N PRO A 78 100.83 -2.89 33.00
CA PRO A 78 101.95 -3.52 33.72
C PRO A 78 102.91 -4.30 32.81
N ASN A 79 102.42 -4.88 31.71
CA ASN A 79 103.20 -5.76 30.82
C ASN A 79 103.04 -5.47 29.31
N ALA A 80 102.26 -4.45 28.91
CA ALA A 80 102.03 -4.09 27.49
C ALA A 80 101.44 -2.67 27.35
N LEU A 81 101.55 -2.08 26.15
CA LEU A 81 100.75 -0.91 25.77
C LEU A 81 99.28 -1.34 25.68
N ILE A 82 98.39 -0.63 26.35
CA ILE A 82 96.95 -0.89 26.37
C ILE A 82 96.25 0.22 25.62
N LEU A 83 95.46 -0.10 24.59
CA LEU A 83 94.54 0.84 23.96
C LEU A 83 93.21 0.77 24.70
N ARG A 84 92.84 1.84 25.40
CA ARG A 84 91.54 1.97 26.07
C ARG A 84 90.58 2.72 25.16
N ILE A 85 89.52 2.09 24.71
CA ILE A 85 88.45 2.75 23.94
C ILE A 85 87.18 2.73 24.78
N GLY A 86 86.80 3.88 25.34
CA GLY A 86 85.74 3.97 26.35
C GLY A 86 86.13 3.29 27.68
N ASN A 87 85.34 2.30 28.12
CA ASN A 87 85.62 1.51 29.32
C ASN A 87 86.30 0.16 29.02
N THR A 88 86.49 -0.17 27.74
CA THR A 88 87.11 -1.42 27.31
C THR A 88 88.60 -1.22 27.09
N MET A 89 89.41 -2.14 27.61
CA MET A 89 90.86 -2.15 27.45
C MET A 89 91.25 -3.24 26.45
N TYR A 90 92.08 -2.86 25.47
CA TYR A 90 92.58 -3.73 24.42
C TYR A 90 94.11 -3.74 24.48
N ASP A 91 94.73 -4.84 24.07
CA ASP A 91 96.18 -4.90 23.91
C ASP A 91 96.57 -4.09 22.67
N ALA A 92 97.30 -2.98 22.85
CA ALA A 92 97.69 -2.11 21.74
C ALA A 92 98.72 -2.78 20.81
N SER A 93 99.48 -3.76 21.31
CA SER A 93 100.48 -4.48 20.51
C SER A 93 99.85 -5.32 19.39
N LYS A 94 98.56 -5.66 19.54
CA LYS A 94 97.76 -6.38 18.56
C LYS A 94 97.37 -5.53 17.36
N PHE A 95 97.49 -4.19 17.40
CA PHE A 95 97.19 -3.31 16.29
C PHE A 95 98.45 -3.14 15.43
N HIS A 96 98.54 -3.93 14.36
CA HIS A 96 99.72 -3.92 13.49
C HIS A 96 99.50 -3.15 12.19
N LYS A 97 100.50 -2.36 11.80
CA LYS A 97 100.61 -1.71 10.51
C LYS A 97 101.11 -2.71 9.45
N ASP A 98 100.48 -2.75 8.29
CA ASP A 98 101.10 -3.32 7.10
C ASP A 98 102.14 -2.29 6.57
N PRO A 99 103.40 -2.67 6.34
CA PRO A 99 104.43 -1.73 5.90
C PRO A 99 104.15 -1.07 4.53
N ASN A 100 103.27 -1.65 3.70
CA ASN A 100 102.96 -1.17 2.35
C ASN A 100 101.60 -0.47 2.24
N THR A 101 100.71 -0.60 3.23
CA THR A 101 99.40 0.05 3.27
C THR A 101 99.09 0.60 4.66
N ASN A 102 98.44 1.76 4.74
CA ASN A 102 98.14 2.44 6.03
C ASN A 102 96.88 1.89 6.74
N ILE A 103 96.38 0.72 6.33
CA ILE A 103 95.25 0.03 6.96
C ILE A 103 95.79 -1.08 7.87
N ILE A 104 95.08 -1.28 8.98
CA ILE A 104 95.28 -2.38 9.91
C ILE A 104 94.60 -3.65 9.34
N PHE A 105 95.38 -4.63 8.86
CA PHE A 105 94.85 -5.84 8.18
C PHE A 105 94.93 -7.14 8.97
N LYS A 106 95.56 -7.16 10.14
CA LYS A 106 95.55 -8.37 10.96
C LYS A 106 94.15 -8.59 11.53
N GLU A 107 93.62 -9.79 11.32
CA GLU A 107 92.29 -10.23 11.75
C GLU A 107 92.00 -9.87 13.21
N GLU A 108 92.97 -10.05 14.11
CA GLU A 108 92.84 -9.72 15.53
C GLU A 108 92.55 -8.23 15.78
N SER A 109 93.20 -7.32 15.05
CA SER A 109 93.02 -5.88 15.21
C SER A 109 91.69 -5.39 14.64
N VAL A 110 91.29 -5.95 13.50
CA VAL A 110 90.02 -5.65 12.85
C VAL A 110 88.86 -6.14 13.71
N ASN A 111 89.00 -7.31 14.33
CA ASN A 111 88.04 -7.83 15.32
C ASN A 111 87.85 -6.89 16.52
N TYR A 112 88.90 -6.21 17.00
CA TYR A 112 88.76 -5.22 18.07
C TYR A 112 87.97 -3.97 17.66
N ILE A 113 88.18 -3.49 16.42
CA ILE A 113 87.40 -2.38 15.86
C ILE A 113 85.92 -2.77 15.74
N PHE A 114 85.64 -3.97 15.24
CA PHE A 114 84.27 -4.48 15.16
C PHE A 114 83.63 -4.66 16.54
N ASN A 115 84.36 -5.22 17.51
CA ASN A 115 83.89 -5.33 18.90
C ASN A 115 83.59 -3.96 19.52
N TYR A 116 84.39 -2.94 19.22
CA TYR A 116 84.10 -1.59 19.64
C TYR A 116 82.82 -1.05 19.01
N CYS A 117 82.70 -1.08 17.68
CA CYS A 117 81.47 -0.62 16.99
C CYS A 117 80.25 -1.38 17.54
N LYS A 118 80.36 -2.71 17.74
CA LYS A 118 79.33 -3.55 18.35
C LYS A 118 78.93 -3.10 19.75
N SER A 119 79.90 -2.77 20.61
CA SER A 119 79.65 -2.25 21.96
C SER A 119 78.91 -0.91 21.97
N LYS A 120 78.98 -0.17 20.86
CA LYS A 120 78.28 1.10 20.64
C LYS A 120 76.98 0.94 19.87
N GLN A 121 76.54 -0.29 19.58
CA GLN A 121 75.42 -0.56 18.68
C GLN A 121 75.58 0.20 17.36
N ALA A 122 76.80 0.15 16.80
CA ALA A 122 77.19 0.85 15.60
C ALA A 122 77.84 -0.11 14.60
N GLU A 123 77.79 0.28 13.33
CA GLU A 123 78.34 -0.46 12.21
C GLU A 123 79.61 0.22 11.68
N LEU A 124 80.64 -0.53 11.29
CA LEU A 124 81.85 0.06 10.70
C LEU A 124 81.54 0.75 9.36
N ASP A 125 81.94 2.03 9.25
CA ASP A 125 81.75 2.88 8.08
C ASP A 125 82.98 2.94 7.18
N ILE A 126 83.18 1.85 6.42
CA ILE A 126 84.30 1.70 5.48
C ILE A 126 84.30 2.81 4.41
N GLU A 127 83.13 3.26 3.99
CA GLU A 127 82.95 4.27 2.94
C GLU A 127 83.36 5.67 3.44
N TYR A 128 82.96 6.04 4.66
CA TYR A 128 83.39 7.30 5.27
C TYR A 128 84.88 7.30 5.59
N MET A 129 85.45 6.16 5.99
CA MET A 129 86.89 5.97 6.17
C MET A 129 87.64 6.27 4.86
N PHE A 130 87.16 5.71 3.74
CA PHE A 130 87.72 5.96 2.41
C PHE A 130 87.58 7.43 1.99
N LEU A 131 86.39 8.02 2.12
CA LEU A 131 86.11 9.39 1.68
C LEU A 131 86.84 10.46 2.51
N THR A 132 86.97 10.25 3.83
CA THR A 132 87.56 11.25 4.74
C THR A 132 89.08 11.26 4.65
N HIS A 133 89.69 10.10 4.38
CA HIS A 133 91.15 9.96 4.33
C HIS A 133 91.63 9.08 3.17
N PRO A 134 91.37 9.46 1.90
CA PRO A 134 91.59 8.58 0.75
C PRO A 134 93.06 8.16 0.57
N GLU A 135 94.01 9.07 0.80
CA GLU A 135 95.45 8.81 0.65
C GLU A 135 96.01 7.87 1.73
N THR A 136 95.39 7.84 2.91
CA THR A 136 95.74 6.88 3.96
C THR A 136 94.87 5.64 3.90
N PHE A 137 93.73 5.65 3.20
CA PHE A 137 92.96 4.46 2.91
C PHE A 137 93.65 3.56 1.86
N GLY A 138 94.36 4.14 0.89
CA GLY A 138 95.23 3.44 -0.04
C GLY A 138 95.88 4.44 -1.00
N LYS A 139 97.12 4.20 -1.43
CA LYS A 139 97.86 5.18 -2.25
C LYS A 139 97.44 5.14 -3.72
N THR A 140 96.94 3.99 -4.18
CA THR A 140 96.40 3.80 -5.53
C THR A 140 94.95 3.34 -5.49
N GLN A 141 94.20 3.52 -6.57
CA GLN A 141 92.82 3.05 -6.69
C GLN A 141 92.71 1.53 -6.47
N ALA A 142 93.63 0.74 -7.05
CA ALA A 142 93.66 -0.72 -6.86
C ALA A 142 93.89 -1.12 -5.40
N GLU A 143 94.73 -0.36 -4.67
CA GLU A 143 94.90 -0.56 -3.22
C GLU A 143 93.63 -0.18 -2.45
N GLN A 144 93.00 0.94 -2.75
CA GLN A 144 91.76 1.38 -2.11
C GLN A 144 90.62 0.36 -2.31
N GLU A 145 90.48 -0.20 -3.51
CA GLU A 145 89.52 -1.26 -3.82
C GLU A 145 89.83 -2.55 -3.05
N LYS A 146 91.08 -3.02 -3.07
CA LYS A 146 91.53 -4.19 -2.31
C LYS A 146 91.25 -4.03 -0.81
N ASN A 147 91.54 -2.85 -0.28
CA ASN A 147 91.38 -2.52 1.13
C ASN A 147 89.91 -2.47 1.56
N THR A 148 89.04 -1.92 0.71
CA THR A 148 87.58 -1.96 0.87
C THR A 148 87.07 -3.40 0.91
N LEU A 149 87.52 -4.25 -0.03
CA LEU A 149 87.13 -5.66 -0.10
C LEU A 149 87.53 -6.46 1.14
N ILE A 150 88.75 -6.25 1.65
CA ILE A 150 89.23 -6.93 2.86
C ILE A 150 88.38 -6.54 4.08
N LEU A 151 88.13 -5.24 4.29
CA LEU A 151 87.32 -4.77 5.42
C LEU A 151 85.85 -5.22 5.32
N ARG A 152 85.29 -5.29 4.10
CA ARG A 152 83.96 -5.89 3.86
C ARG A 152 83.95 -7.38 4.20
N GLY A 153 85.00 -8.12 3.83
CA GLY A 153 85.16 -9.54 4.18
C GLY A 153 85.12 -9.77 5.69
N PHE A 154 85.96 -9.06 6.45
CA PHE A 154 85.95 -9.16 7.90
C PHE A 154 84.61 -8.76 8.54
N LYS A 155 83.93 -7.73 7.99
CA LYS A 155 82.61 -7.30 8.45
C LYS A 155 81.56 -8.40 8.30
N LYS A 156 81.58 -9.09 7.15
CA LYS A 156 80.70 -10.21 6.83
C LYS A 156 80.96 -11.41 7.76
N ASP A 157 82.22 -11.77 7.97
CA ASP A 157 82.60 -12.87 8.87
C ASP A 157 82.18 -12.57 10.32
N ALA A 158 82.30 -11.31 10.74
CA ALA A 158 81.88 -10.86 12.07
C ALA A 158 80.37 -10.67 12.22
N LYS A 159 79.57 -10.81 11.14
CA LYS A 159 78.12 -10.53 11.09
C LYS A 159 77.77 -9.13 11.61
N MET A 160 78.52 -8.14 11.13
CA MET A 160 78.48 -6.75 11.62
C MET A 160 77.73 -5.78 10.69
N ASP A 161 76.94 -6.29 9.75
CA ASP A 161 76.02 -5.48 8.97
C ASP A 161 74.69 -5.32 9.73
N LEU A 162 74.45 -4.12 10.26
CA LEU A 162 73.37 -3.85 11.21
C LEU A 162 72.28 -2.95 10.63
N TYR A 163 72.62 -2.09 9.69
CA TYR A 163 71.73 -1.04 9.20
C TYR A 163 71.71 -0.97 7.68
N LEU A 164 70.55 -0.63 7.13
CA LEU A 164 70.38 -0.42 5.70
C LEU A 164 70.35 1.09 5.40
N PRO A 165 71.48 1.72 5.01
CA PRO A 165 71.46 3.10 4.56
C PRO A 165 70.69 3.24 3.23
N LEU A 166 69.94 4.33 3.09
CA LEU A 166 69.41 4.74 1.80
C LEU A 166 70.58 5.11 0.89
N ASN A 167 70.69 4.44 -0.26
CA ASN A 167 71.64 4.82 -1.30
C ASN A 167 70.90 5.43 -2.49
N VAL A 168 71.48 6.49 -3.03
CA VAL A 168 70.97 7.24 -4.16
C VAL A 168 72.02 7.35 -5.25
N ILE A 169 71.59 7.63 -6.47
CA ILE A 169 72.48 7.88 -7.60
C ILE A 169 72.87 9.37 -7.59
N ASP A 170 74.17 9.65 -7.61
CA ASP A 170 74.72 11.00 -7.70
C ASP A 170 74.57 11.59 -9.12
N ASN A 171 75.04 12.83 -9.31
CA ASN A 171 74.97 13.50 -10.61
C ASN A 171 75.83 12.85 -11.70
N ASN A 172 76.78 11.99 -11.34
CA ASN A 172 77.66 11.26 -12.24
C ASN A 172 77.16 9.84 -12.53
N GLY A 173 76.03 9.43 -11.95
CA GLY A 173 75.50 8.07 -12.09
C GLY A 173 76.04 7.06 -11.07
N ALA A 174 76.83 7.49 -10.08
CA ALA A 174 77.44 6.63 -9.07
C ALA A 174 76.56 6.49 -7.81
N PRO A 175 76.42 5.29 -7.22
CA PRO A 175 75.79 5.10 -5.93
C PRO A 175 76.52 5.83 -4.80
N GLN A 176 75.79 6.50 -3.94
CA GLN A 176 76.29 7.10 -2.69
C GLN A 176 75.23 7.03 -1.59
N ARG A 177 75.66 7.01 -0.33
CA ARG A 177 74.72 7.11 0.79
C ARG A 177 74.04 8.47 0.85
N PHE A 178 72.75 8.46 1.11
CA PHE A 178 71.97 9.68 1.29
C PHE A 178 72.27 10.32 2.65
N LEU A 179 72.80 11.55 2.61
CA LEU A 179 73.04 12.38 3.79
C LEU A 179 71.89 13.36 3.99
N LYS A 180 71.35 13.39 5.21
CA LYS A 180 70.41 14.41 5.68
C LYS A 180 71.14 15.76 5.87
N GLU A 181 70.37 16.83 6.05
CA GLU A 181 70.89 18.19 6.29
C GLU A 181 71.80 18.28 7.54
N ASP A 182 71.56 17.44 8.54
CA ASP A 182 72.39 17.32 9.75
C ASP A 182 73.64 16.44 9.57
N LYS A 183 73.98 16.10 8.31
CA LYS A 183 75.12 15.25 7.91
C LYS A 183 75.06 13.83 8.46
N LYS A 184 73.87 13.34 8.82
CA LYS A 184 73.66 11.93 9.18
C LYS A 184 73.18 11.12 7.99
N TYR A 185 73.52 9.84 7.94
CA TYR A 185 72.92 8.94 6.95
C TYR A 185 71.44 8.73 7.24
N LEU A 186 70.63 8.67 6.20
CA LEU A 186 69.27 8.15 6.33
C LEU A 186 69.33 6.62 6.37
N LEU A 187 68.98 6.04 7.51
CA LEU A 187 68.86 4.60 7.68
C LEU A 187 67.41 4.17 7.48
N LEU A 188 67.21 3.12 6.69
CA LEU A 188 65.92 2.51 6.43
C LEU A 188 65.60 1.53 7.56
N GLN A 189 64.44 1.75 8.19
CA GLN A 189 63.94 0.83 9.20
C GLN A 189 63.31 -0.38 8.51
N ILE A 190 63.68 -1.56 8.98
CA ILE A 190 63.11 -2.83 8.54
C ILE A 190 62.12 -3.33 9.60
N ASP A 191 60.93 -3.70 9.16
CA ASP A 191 59.86 -4.21 10.03
C ASP A 191 60.04 -5.70 10.38
N LYS A 192 59.12 -6.25 11.18
CA LYS A 192 59.16 -7.68 11.59
C LYS A 192 58.92 -8.67 10.43
N LYS A 193 58.37 -8.19 9.30
CA LYS A 193 58.18 -8.99 8.09
C LYS A 193 59.47 -9.05 7.25
N GLY A 194 60.43 -8.17 7.52
CA GLY A 194 61.69 -8.06 6.78
C GLY A 194 61.59 -7.08 5.60
N LEU A 195 60.62 -6.16 5.64
CA LEU A 195 60.35 -5.15 4.62
C LEU A 195 60.67 -3.76 5.15
N MET A 196 60.70 -2.75 4.27
CA MET A 196 60.80 -1.36 4.68
C MET A 196 59.56 -0.98 5.52
N SER A 197 59.76 -0.33 6.67
CA SER A 197 58.66 0.21 7.48
C SER A 197 57.89 1.29 6.73
N GLU A 198 56.62 1.51 7.07
CA GLU A 198 55.79 2.53 6.42
C GLU A 198 56.39 3.95 6.51
N GLU A 199 57.00 4.29 7.64
CA GLU A 199 57.70 5.57 7.83
C GLU A 199 58.88 5.71 6.85
N SER A 200 59.65 4.63 6.69
CA SER A 200 60.78 4.61 5.75
C SER A 200 60.27 4.66 4.32
N LEU A 201 59.19 3.95 3.99
CA LEU A 201 58.58 3.93 2.65
C LEU A 201 58.08 5.31 2.24
N GLN A 202 57.42 6.03 3.15
CA GLN A 202 56.97 7.41 2.93
C GLN A 202 58.15 8.39 2.80
N THR A 203 59.18 8.22 3.63
CA THR A 203 60.39 9.05 3.59
C THR A 203 61.13 8.88 2.25
N VAL A 204 61.37 7.64 1.82
CA VAL A 204 62.04 7.33 0.55
C VAL A 204 61.19 7.79 -0.64
N SER A 205 59.86 7.60 -0.58
CA SER A 205 58.94 8.16 -1.57
C SER A 205 59.10 9.67 -1.71
N SER A 206 59.17 10.40 -0.59
CA SER A 206 59.32 11.86 -0.58
C SER A 206 60.67 12.31 -1.13
N ILE A 207 61.73 11.55 -0.88
CA ILE A 207 63.06 11.79 -1.47
C ILE A 207 63.01 11.55 -2.98
N ARG A 208 62.39 10.47 -3.42
CA ARG A 208 62.26 10.13 -4.84
C ARG A 208 61.51 11.23 -5.63
N LEU A 209 60.51 11.86 -5.03
CA LEU A 209 59.77 12.99 -5.62
C LEU A 209 60.64 14.23 -5.87
N LYS A 210 61.75 14.39 -5.14
CA LYS A 210 62.75 15.46 -5.38
C LYS A 210 63.68 15.17 -6.57
N LYS A 211 63.31 14.23 -7.45
CA LYS A 211 64.09 13.74 -8.59
C LYS A 211 65.44 13.10 -8.22
N ILE A 212 65.52 12.55 -7.01
CA ILE A 212 66.69 11.82 -6.53
C ILE A 212 66.46 10.33 -6.81
N PHE A 213 67.29 9.74 -7.66
CA PHE A 213 67.17 8.35 -8.09
C PHE A 213 67.74 7.39 -7.05
N LEU A 214 67.09 6.25 -6.86
CA LEU A 214 67.49 5.26 -5.86
C LEU A 214 68.56 4.32 -6.44
N ALA A 215 69.62 4.04 -5.67
CA ALA A 215 70.62 3.05 -6.04
C ALA A 215 70.17 1.65 -5.58
N VAL A 216 69.18 1.10 -6.28
CA VAL A 216 68.47 -0.14 -5.88
C VAL A 216 69.43 -1.31 -5.72
N ASP A 217 70.31 -1.55 -6.69
CA ASP A 217 71.26 -2.69 -6.65
C ASP A 217 72.19 -2.62 -5.44
N GLN A 218 72.71 -1.43 -5.12
CA GLN A 218 73.58 -1.23 -3.95
C GLN A 218 72.84 -1.46 -2.64
N MET A 219 71.57 -1.05 -2.56
CA MET A 219 70.72 -1.31 -1.39
C MET A 219 70.37 -2.80 -1.28
N MET A 220 70.17 -3.51 -2.38
CA MET A 220 69.91 -4.95 -2.36
C MET A 220 71.14 -5.77 -1.99
N GLU A 221 72.34 -5.40 -2.46
CA GLU A 221 73.61 -5.99 -2.00
C GLU A 221 73.75 -5.84 -0.49
N LYS A 222 73.54 -4.62 0.01
CA LYS A 222 73.61 -4.34 1.45
C LYS A 222 72.52 -5.08 2.25
N ALA A 223 71.31 -5.22 1.72
CA ALA A 223 70.25 -6.00 2.35
C ALA A 223 70.59 -7.50 2.45
N GLN A 224 71.30 -8.05 1.46
CA GLN A 224 71.81 -9.42 1.49
C GLN A 224 72.87 -9.62 2.58
N ASP A 225 73.74 -8.62 2.79
CA ASP A 225 74.73 -8.64 3.87
C ASP A 225 74.07 -8.56 5.26
N LEU A 226 73.03 -7.73 5.41
CA LEU A 226 72.19 -7.68 6.63
C LEU A 226 71.53 -9.04 6.90
N SER A 227 70.98 -9.67 5.86
CA SER A 227 70.37 -11.00 5.97
C SER A 227 71.38 -12.05 6.43
N SER A 228 72.59 -12.02 5.85
CA SER A 228 73.70 -12.91 6.22
C SER A 228 74.19 -12.69 7.66
N SER A 229 74.02 -11.47 8.18
CA SER A 229 74.32 -11.09 9.56
C SER A 229 73.23 -11.51 10.57
N GLY A 230 72.12 -12.11 10.10
CA GLY A 230 71.05 -12.65 10.95
C GLY A 230 69.84 -11.72 11.13
N ILE A 231 69.80 -10.59 10.42
CA ILE A 231 68.62 -9.73 10.36
C ILE A 231 67.62 -10.34 9.39
N LYS A 232 66.36 -10.47 9.81
CA LYS A 232 65.32 -10.99 8.92
C LYS A 232 65.03 -9.96 7.83
N ILE A 233 65.29 -10.34 6.57
CA ILE A 233 65.02 -9.52 5.38
C ILE A 233 64.23 -10.38 4.38
N ASP A 234 63.13 -9.86 3.85
CA ASP A 234 62.46 -10.41 2.68
C ASP A 234 63.06 -9.76 1.43
N MET A 235 64.04 -10.44 0.83
CA MET A 235 64.76 -9.92 -0.34
C MET A 235 63.85 -9.66 -1.53
N GLY A 236 62.82 -10.49 -1.74
CA GLY A 236 61.88 -10.33 -2.86
C GLY A 236 60.95 -9.14 -2.63
N GLY A 237 60.34 -9.06 -1.44
CA GLY A 237 59.44 -7.97 -1.09
C GLY A 237 60.15 -6.61 -1.01
N LEU A 238 61.36 -6.56 -0.43
CA LEU A 238 62.14 -5.32 -0.33
C LEU A 238 62.61 -4.84 -1.70
N LYS A 239 63.06 -5.75 -2.59
CA LYS A 239 63.38 -5.41 -3.98
C LYS A 239 62.16 -4.83 -4.71
N ASN A 240 61.00 -5.45 -4.56
CA ASN A 240 59.75 -4.94 -5.13
C ASN A 240 59.40 -3.54 -4.62
N GLN A 241 59.60 -3.26 -3.32
CA GLN A 241 59.39 -1.91 -2.77
C GLN A 241 60.35 -0.89 -3.42
N PHE A 242 61.66 -1.16 -3.49
CA PHE A 242 62.62 -0.22 -4.08
C PHE A 242 62.40 0.02 -5.58
N GLU A 243 62.29 -1.04 -6.38
CA GLU A 243 62.01 -0.93 -7.81
C GLU A 243 60.64 -0.29 -8.07
N GLY A 244 59.66 -0.60 -7.23
CA GLY A 244 58.34 0.00 -7.23
C GLY A 244 58.38 1.50 -7.02
N LEU A 245 59.08 1.97 -5.98
CA LEU A 245 59.27 3.40 -5.71
C LEU A 245 60.02 4.11 -6.84
N GLN A 246 61.03 3.45 -7.42
CA GLN A 246 61.77 3.96 -8.56
C GLN A 246 60.85 4.18 -9.78
N LYS A 247 60.07 3.17 -10.15
CA LYS A 247 59.07 3.22 -11.24
C LYS A 247 57.95 4.23 -10.97
N LEU A 248 57.43 4.29 -9.74
CA LEU A 248 56.45 5.30 -9.33
C LEU A 248 57.00 6.72 -9.50
N GLY A 249 58.25 6.94 -9.11
CA GLY A 249 58.91 8.24 -9.27
C GLY A 249 59.13 8.64 -10.73
N GLU A 250 59.38 7.67 -11.62
CA GLU A 250 59.48 7.88 -13.06
C GLU A 250 58.12 8.25 -13.64
N LEU A 251 57.07 7.49 -13.30
CA LEU A 251 55.69 7.81 -13.69
C LEU A 251 55.29 9.21 -13.21
N TYR A 252 55.60 9.59 -11.97
CA TYR A 252 55.38 10.94 -11.46
C TYR A 252 56.11 11.98 -12.31
N THR A 253 57.42 11.80 -12.52
CA THR A 253 58.27 12.77 -13.23
C THR A 253 57.79 12.99 -14.67
N ASN A 254 57.37 11.92 -15.35
CA ASN A 254 56.92 11.96 -16.74
C ASN A 254 55.54 12.61 -16.90
N ASN A 255 54.69 12.58 -15.86
CA ASN A 255 53.28 12.98 -15.98
C ASN A 255 52.91 14.24 -15.18
N ILE A 256 53.72 14.67 -14.20
CA ILE A 256 53.34 15.75 -13.27
C ILE A 256 53.07 17.08 -14.00
N THR A 257 53.84 17.43 -15.02
CA THR A 257 53.63 18.66 -15.80
C THR A 257 52.26 18.68 -16.47
N SER A 258 51.84 17.56 -17.07
CA SER A 258 50.50 17.43 -17.67
C SER A 258 49.43 17.55 -16.58
N ALA A 259 49.61 16.86 -15.45
CA ALA A 259 48.66 16.91 -14.34
C ALA A 259 48.47 18.32 -13.76
N THR A 260 49.54 19.11 -13.63
CA THR A 260 49.49 20.50 -13.19
C THR A 260 48.69 21.40 -14.14
N THR A 261 48.48 21.02 -15.40
CA THR A 261 47.59 21.78 -16.31
C THR A 261 46.12 21.41 -16.15
N GLN A 262 45.81 20.19 -15.70
CA GLN A 262 44.44 19.66 -15.68
C GLN A 262 43.80 19.75 -14.29
N ILE A 263 44.49 19.28 -13.25
CA ILE A 263 43.92 19.16 -11.89
C ILE A 263 43.50 20.52 -11.30
N PRO A 264 44.20 21.66 -11.52
CA PRO A 264 43.73 22.95 -11.03
C PRO A 264 42.36 23.40 -11.56
N LEU A 265 41.88 22.84 -12.68
CA LEU A 265 40.54 23.12 -13.20
C LEU A 265 39.43 22.65 -12.24
N LEU A 266 39.74 21.76 -11.30
CA LEU A 266 38.82 21.32 -10.25
C LEU A 266 38.56 22.38 -9.18
N LYS A 267 39.45 23.38 -9.01
CA LYS A 267 39.36 24.40 -7.95
C LYS A 267 38.11 25.26 -8.00
N LYS A 268 37.43 25.31 -9.15
CA LYS A 268 36.17 26.03 -9.31
C LYS A 268 34.98 25.34 -8.63
N TYR A 269 35.14 24.10 -8.17
CA TYR A 269 34.10 23.33 -7.48
C TYR A 269 34.42 23.23 -5.99
N SER A 270 33.41 23.38 -5.13
CA SER A 270 33.54 23.28 -3.68
C SER A 270 33.35 21.83 -3.23
N TYR A 271 34.38 21.24 -2.61
CA TYR A 271 34.29 19.91 -2.00
C TYR A 271 33.19 19.84 -0.93
N ILE A 272 33.15 20.82 -0.02
CA ILE A 272 32.22 20.84 1.13
C ILE A 272 30.77 20.95 0.65
N GLU A 273 30.49 21.83 -0.32
CA GLU A 273 29.12 22.01 -0.83
C GLU A 273 28.64 20.75 -1.56
N LEU A 274 29.51 20.11 -2.34
CA LEU A 274 29.18 18.87 -3.04
C LEU A 274 28.97 17.70 -2.07
N GLU A 275 29.81 17.56 -1.05
CA GLU A 275 29.67 16.56 0.00
C GLU A 275 28.32 16.70 0.72
N GLN A 276 27.94 17.93 1.08
CA GLN A 276 26.64 18.24 1.68
C GLN A 276 25.48 17.93 0.72
N ALA A 277 25.60 18.28 -0.55
CA ALA A 277 24.57 18.01 -1.56
C ALA A 277 24.37 16.50 -1.78
N VAL A 278 25.45 15.75 -1.97
CA VAL A 278 25.42 14.29 -2.12
C VAL A 278 24.82 13.63 -0.89
N SER A 279 25.27 14.02 0.31
CA SER A 279 24.73 13.49 1.56
C SER A 279 23.24 13.78 1.73
N LYS A 280 22.79 15.00 1.40
CA LYS A 280 21.37 15.36 1.45
C LYS A 280 20.54 14.52 0.48
N ILE A 281 21.01 14.31 -0.75
CA ILE A 281 20.35 13.46 -1.75
C ILE A 281 20.25 12.02 -1.24
N LEU A 282 21.37 11.43 -0.79
CA LEU A 282 21.40 10.04 -0.33
C LEU A 282 20.48 9.84 0.88
N ASN A 283 20.56 10.71 1.88
CA ASN A 283 19.71 10.64 3.07
C ASN A 283 18.23 10.74 2.73
N TYR A 284 17.85 11.61 1.78
CA TYR A 284 16.47 11.69 1.30
C TYR A 284 15.99 10.34 0.75
N PHE A 285 16.76 9.73 -0.16
CA PHE A 285 16.37 8.47 -0.80
C PHE A 285 16.51 7.24 0.10
N THR A 286 17.21 7.31 1.23
CA THR A 286 17.22 6.27 2.26
C THR A 286 15.83 6.05 2.87
N TYR A 287 15.09 7.14 3.11
CA TYR A 287 13.78 7.08 3.78
C TYR A 287 12.60 7.34 2.84
N PHE A 288 12.86 7.76 1.60
CA PHE A 288 11.82 8.01 0.62
C PHE A 288 11.26 6.70 0.03
N THR A 289 9.97 6.47 0.20
CA THR A 289 9.21 5.39 -0.43
C THR A 289 8.41 5.94 -1.61
N ILE A 290 8.58 5.35 -2.80
CA ILE A 290 7.83 5.75 -4.00
C ILE A 290 6.32 5.59 -3.76
N GLY A 291 5.55 6.60 -4.17
CA GLY A 291 4.09 6.60 -4.03
C GLY A 291 3.57 6.81 -2.60
N ASP A 292 4.44 7.03 -1.62
CA ASP A 292 4.04 7.40 -0.27
C ASP A 292 3.94 8.93 -0.10
N THR A 293 3.43 9.41 1.03
CA THR A 293 3.61 10.80 1.45
C THR A 293 5.04 10.94 1.96
N GLY A 294 5.96 11.39 1.09
CA GLY A 294 7.38 11.55 1.43
C GLY A 294 7.65 12.36 2.72
N PRO A 295 8.91 12.35 3.21
CA PRO A 295 9.29 13.04 4.45
C PRO A 295 9.00 14.55 4.35
N SER A 296 8.49 15.13 5.45
CA SER A 296 7.81 16.44 5.47
C SER A 296 8.72 17.65 5.25
N ASP A 297 10.03 17.44 5.26
CA ASP A 297 11.08 18.43 5.41
C ASP A 297 11.73 18.87 4.09
N ALA A 298 11.52 18.15 2.98
CA ALA A 298 11.95 18.60 1.65
C ALA A 298 11.04 18.07 0.51
N PRO A 299 10.47 18.94 -0.34
CA PRO A 299 9.69 18.48 -1.49
C PRO A 299 10.58 17.79 -2.52
N PHE A 300 10.08 16.71 -3.14
CA PHE A 300 10.83 15.92 -4.13
C PHE A 300 11.38 16.77 -5.28
N SER A 301 10.65 17.81 -5.72
CA SER A 301 11.09 18.71 -6.79
C SER A 301 12.42 19.39 -6.48
N GLU A 302 12.65 19.79 -5.23
CA GLU A 302 13.91 20.39 -4.81
C GLU A 302 15.05 19.37 -4.82
N ILE A 303 14.80 18.15 -4.34
CA ILE A 303 15.80 17.07 -4.31
C ILE A 303 16.15 16.60 -5.73
N ALA A 304 15.16 16.49 -6.62
CA ALA A 304 15.38 16.13 -8.02
C ALA A 304 16.23 17.18 -8.76
N GLN A 305 15.99 18.47 -8.50
CA GLN A 305 16.80 19.55 -9.05
C GLN A 305 18.23 19.53 -8.47
N LEU A 306 18.36 19.32 -7.15
CA LEU A 306 19.66 19.16 -6.50
C LEU A 306 20.43 17.97 -7.08
N TYR A 307 19.76 16.85 -7.32
CA TYR A 307 20.35 15.66 -7.97
C TYR A 307 20.84 15.97 -9.39
N ALA A 308 20.02 16.58 -10.23
CA ALA A 308 20.39 16.90 -11.60
C ALA A 308 21.62 17.83 -11.66
N ASN A 309 21.63 18.86 -10.81
CA ASN A 309 22.76 19.80 -10.71
C ASN A 309 24.03 19.11 -10.18
N THR A 310 23.91 18.32 -9.11
CA THR A 310 25.04 17.63 -8.49
C THR A 310 25.65 16.60 -9.43
N THR A 311 24.82 15.79 -10.08
CA THR A 311 25.26 14.76 -11.05
C THR A 311 25.97 15.40 -12.24
N LYS A 312 25.47 16.54 -12.75
CA LYS A 312 26.15 17.31 -13.79
C LYS A 312 27.54 17.78 -13.34
N ILE A 313 27.65 18.37 -12.15
CA ILE A 313 28.94 18.84 -11.61
C ILE A 313 29.90 17.66 -11.41
N VAL A 314 29.46 16.55 -10.82
CA VAL A 314 30.28 15.35 -10.64
C VAL A 314 30.73 14.77 -11.98
N SER A 315 29.87 14.78 -13.01
CA SER A 315 30.25 14.37 -14.37
C SER A 315 31.35 15.26 -14.96
N GLU A 316 31.25 16.59 -14.78
CA GLU A 316 32.29 17.52 -15.26
C GLU A 316 33.62 17.31 -14.54
N ILE A 317 33.59 17.05 -13.22
CA ILE A 317 34.76 16.71 -12.42
C ILE A 317 35.39 15.41 -12.92
N ARG A 318 34.58 14.37 -13.20
CA ARG A 318 35.07 13.10 -13.77
C ARG A 318 35.74 13.32 -15.12
N ALA A 319 35.14 14.11 -16.00
CA ALA A 319 35.75 14.44 -17.29
C ALA A 319 37.10 15.16 -17.17
N ILE A 320 37.30 15.97 -16.12
CA ILE A 320 38.62 16.57 -15.82
C ILE A 320 39.59 15.50 -15.30
N LYS A 321 39.15 14.64 -14.37
CA LYS A 321 39.93 13.51 -13.84
C LYS A 321 40.37 12.55 -14.94
N ASP A 322 39.50 12.29 -15.92
CA ASP A 322 39.75 11.36 -17.03
C ASP A 322 40.98 11.76 -17.87
N ARG A 323 41.31 13.05 -17.93
CA ARG A 323 42.49 13.58 -18.64
C ARG A 323 43.82 13.16 -18.02
N VAL A 324 43.80 12.75 -16.75
CA VAL A 324 44.98 12.28 -16.00
C VAL A 324 44.77 10.88 -15.42
N ARG A 325 43.64 10.24 -15.74
CA ARG A 325 43.23 8.97 -15.13
C ARG A 325 44.18 7.83 -15.47
N THR A 326 44.64 7.74 -16.71
CA THR A 326 45.58 6.68 -17.13
C THR A 326 46.88 6.69 -16.32
N PRO A 327 47.67 7.78 -16.29
CA PRO A 327 48.91 7.79 -15.51
C PRO A 327 48.66 7.70 -14.00
N PHE A 328 47.55 8.27 -13.49
CA PHE A 328 47.18 8.11 -12.09
C PHE A 328 46.87 6.65 -11.74
N ASN A 329 46.07 5.95 -12.54
CA ASN A 329 45.70 4.56 -12.30
C ASN A 329 46.90 3.63 -12.40
N GLU A 330 47.83 3.88 -13.33
CA GLU A 330 49.10 3.15 -13.40
C GLU A 330 49.90 3.31 -12.10
N MET A 331 50.06 4.54 -11.60
CA MET A 331 50.72 4.80 -10.32
C MET A 331 49.98 4.15 -9.15
N TYR A 332 48.66 4.28 -9.08
CA TYR A 332 47.85 3.73 -8.01
C TYR A 332 47.90 2.19 -7.97
N ASN A 333 47.79 1.53 -9.13
CA ASN A 333 47.88 0.08 -9.24
C ASN A 333 49.28 -0.44 -8.91
N LEU A 334 50.32 0.25 -9.35
CA LEU A 334 51.69 -0.08 -8.99
C LEU A 334 51.91 0.06 -7.47
N ALA A 335 51.48 1.16 -6.86
CA ALA A 335 51.54 1.36 -5.41
C ALA A 335 50.77 0.27 -4.64
N LYS A 336 49.59 -0.13 -5.12
CA LYS A 336 48.79 -1.22 -4.54
C LYS A 336 49.54 -2.56 -4.56
N SER A 337 50.30 -2.83 -5.62
CA SER A 337 51.11 -4.06 -5.75
C SER A 337 52.33 -4.09 -4.83
N LEU A 338 52.74 -2.96 -4.25
CA LEU A 338 53.86 -2.92 -3.32
C LEU A 338 53.47 -3.55 -1.97
N PRO A 339 54.38 -4.33 -1.36
CA PRO A 339 54.22 -4.76 0.02
C PRO A 339 54.09 -3.55 0.97
N GLY A 340 53.07 -3.58 1.83
CA GLY A 340 52.76 -2.51 2.77
C GLY A 340 51.28 -2.49 3.11
N ASP A 341 50.91 -1.71 4.13
CA ASP A 341 49.55 -1.62 4.64
C ASP A 341 48.64 -0.85 3.67
N GLU A 342 47.37 -1.28 3.59
CA GLU A 342 46.34 -0.60 2.80
C GLU A 342 45.79 0.64 3.54
N ILE A 343 45.13 1.49 2.77
CA ILE A 343 44.49 2.74 3.20
C ILE A 343 42.98 2.56 3.34
N ASN A 344 42.39 3.13 4.39
CA ASN A 344 40.96 3.02 4.68
C ASN A 344 40.22 4.33 4.36
N GLY A 345 39.95 4.56 3.08
CA GLY A 345 39.18 5.71 2.59
C GLY A 345 40.01 6.95 2.29
N VAL A 346 39.34 8.02 1.84
CA VAL A 346 39.98 9.24 1.32
C VAL A 346 40.74 10.02 2.39
N GLU A 347 40.21 10.11 3.62
CA GLU A 347 40.90 10.83 4.70
C GLU A 347 42.19 10.14 5.14
N ASP A 348 42.19 8.80 5.26
CA ASP A 348 43.41 8.05 5.56
C ASP A 348 44.42 8.21 4.41
N PHE A 349 43.95 8.14 3.16
CA PHE A 349 44.78 8.34 1.98
C PHE A 349 45.50 9.69 1.95
N VAL A 350 44.81 10.77 2.34
CA VAL A 350 45.35 12.12 2.30
C VAL A 350 46.29 12.40 3.47
N ASN A 351 45.93 11.94 4.68
CA ASN A 351 46.69 12.24 5.89
C ASN A 351 47.87 11.28 6.11
N SER A 352 47.74 10.03 5.69
CA SER A 352 48.76 8.98 5.85
C SER A 352 48.78 8.05 4.62
N PRO A 353 49.35 8.52 3.49
CA PRO A 353 49.26 7.79 2.22
C PRO A 353 50.06 6.48 2.19
N LYS A 354 50.96 6.22 3.16
CA LYS A 354 51.76 4.98 3.24
C LYS A 354 52.47 4.68 1.90
N LYS A 355 52.36 3.46 1.36
CA LYS A 355 52.84 3.06 0.03
C LYS A 355 52.27 3.86 -1.15
N TYR A 356 51.17 4.60 -0.95
CA TYR A 356 50.55 5.48 -1.94
C TYR A 356 51.07 6.93 -1.90
N THR A 357 52.17 7.20 -1.18
CA THR A 357 52.74 8.56 -1.06
C THR A 357 52.96 9.23 -2.42
N ILE A 358 53.54 8.55 -3.40
CA ILE A 358 53.76 9.11 -4.74
C ILE A 358 52.44 9.36 -5.50
N PRO A 359 51.51 8.39 -5.63
CA PRO A 359 50.19 8.64 -6.22
C PRO A 359 49.39 9.77 -5.54
N MET A 360 49.48 9.91 -4.20
CA MET A 360 48.85 11.00 -3.46
C MET A 360 49.49 12.34 -3.82
N ARG A 361 50.83 12.40 -3.76
CA ARG A 361 51.59 13.60 -4.10
C ARG A 361 51.45 14.00 -5.56
N PHE A 362 51.24 13.06 -6.48
CA PHE A 362 50.92 13.36 -7.87
C PHE A 362 49.70 14.29 -7.99
N VAL A 363 48.62 13.97 -7.28
CA VAL A 363 47.39 14.78 -7.28
C VAL A 363 47.57 16.05 -6.45
N HIS A 364 48.16 15.92 -5.25
CA HIS A 364 48.33 17.04 -4.32
C HIS A 364 49.29 18.11 -4.84
N ASP A 365 50.40 17.73 -5.46
CA ASP A 365 51.33 18.69 -6.06
C ASP A 365 50.72 19.34 -7.30
N ALA A 366 50.04 18.56 -8.15
CA ALA A 366 49.34 19.07 -9.32
C ALA A 366 48.20 20.03 -8.99
N SER A 367 47.54 19.86 -7.83
CA SER A 367 46.51 20.79 -7.34
C SER A 367 47.09 22.08 -6.75
N GLY A 368 48.41 22.22 -6.67
CA GLY A 368 49.06 23.32 -5.95
C GLY A 368 48.83 23.21 -4.45
N GLN A 369 48.84 21.98 -3.94
CA GLN A 369 48.70 21.62 -2.52
C GLN A 369 47.33 21.93 -1.91
N ASP A 370 46.29 22.07 -2.74
CA ASP A 370 44.93 22.29 -2.26
C ASP A 370 44.29 20.97 -1.80
N ILE A 371 44.01 20.90 -0.50
CA ILE A 371 43.50 19.68 0.13
C ILE A 371 42.09 19.32 -0.37
N ASN A 372 41.25 20.33 -0.61
CA ASN A 372 39.87 20.13 -1.06
C ASN A 372 39.82 19.60 -2.49
N THR A 373 40.62 20.16 -3.40
CA THR A 373 40.80 19.63 -4.76
C THR A 373 41.34 18.21 -4.74
N THR A 374 42.27 17.92 -3.83
CA THR A 374 42.83 16.57 -3.66
C THR A 374 41.73 15.59 -3.25
N LYS A 375 40.96 15.90 -2.20
CA LYS A 375 39.80 15.07 -1.77
C LYS A 375 38.78 14.89 -2.88
N LEU A 376 38.45 15.96 -3.61
CA LEU A 376 37.49 15.92 -4.71
C LEU A 376 37.91 14.94 -5.81
N PHE A 377 39.20 14.91 -6.16
CA PHE A 377 39.74 13.98 -7.17
C PHE A 377 39.54 12.52 -6.76
N TYR A 378 39.70 12.19 -5.48
CA TYR A 378 39.57 10.81 -4.99
C TYR A 378 38.10 10.39 -4.84
N ILE A 379 37.24 11.25 -4.29
CA ILE A 379 35.85 10.87 -3.94
C ILE A 379 34.87 10.89 -5.13
N CYS A 380 35.17 11.61 -6.22
CA CYS A 380 34.18 11.90 -7.27
C CYS A 380 33.59 10.67 -7.97
N ASP A 381 34.38 9.60 -8.16
CA ASP A 381 33.86 8.37 -8.78
C ASP A 381 32.94 7.60 -7.82
N GLU A 382 33.18 7.67 -6.51
CA GLU A 382 32.28 7.08 -5.50
C GLU A 382 30.94 7.81 -5.49
N TRP A 383 30.96 9.15 -5.43
CA TRP A 383 29.75 9.95 -5.51
C TRP A 383 28.98 9.71 -6.81
N TRP A 384 29.67 9.59 -7.95
CA TRP A 384 29.02 9.26 -9.21
C TRP A 384 28.27 7.93 -9.13
N ASN A 385 28.93 6.87 -8.66
CA ASN A 385 28.29 5.56 -8.57
C ASN A 385 27.08 5.58 -7.62
N GLN A 386 27.20 6.27 -6.48
CA GLN A 386 26.10 6.44 -5.52
C GLN A 386 24.91 7.20 -6.15
N LEU A 387 25.16 8.27 -6.89
CA LEU A 387 24.13 9.06 -7.57
C LEU A 387 23.53 8.32 -8.78
N GLU A 388 24.34 7.61 -9.56
CA GLU A 388 23.88 6.81 -10.71
C GLU A 388 22.91 5.70 -10.25
N ASN A 389 23.20 5.06 -9.12
CA ASN A 389 22.31 4.05 -8.51
C ASN A 389 20.94 4.62 -8.10
N LEU A 390 20.80 5.93 -7.94
CA LEU A 390 19.53 6.58 -7.63
C LEU A 390 18.70 6.92 -8.87
N GLN A 391 19.28 6.89 -10.08
CA GLN A 391 18.62 7.35 -11.31
C GLN A 391 17.30 6.62 -11.55
N GLY A 392 17.28 5.29 -11.42
CA GLY A 392 16.06 4.48 -11.57
C GLY A 392 14.99 4.83 -10.54
N LYS A 393 15.40 5.07 -9.28
CA LYS A 393 14.49 5.48 -8.20
C LYS A 393 13.90 6.87 -8.49
N ILE A 394 14.72 7.83 -8.92
CA ILE A 394 14.27 9.19 -9.27
C ILE A 394 13.28 9.19 -10.42
N SER A 395 13.57 8.46 -11.50
CA SER A 395 12.64 8.32 -12.63
C SER A 395 11.32 7.69 -12.20
N ALA A 396 11.36 6.69 -11.33
CA ALA A 396 10.15 6.09 -10.76
C ALA A 396 9.33 7.10 -9.95
N VAL A 397 9.95 7.92 -9.10
CA VAL A 397 9.23 8.97 -8.35
C VAL A 397 8.61 10.02 -9.27
N GLN A 398 9.25 10.36 -10.39
CA GLN A 398 8.67 11.29 -11.36
C GLN A 398 7.43 10.71 -12.06
N THR A 399 7.36 9.38 -12.22
CA THR A 399 6.22 8.71 -12.86
C THR A 399 5.05 8.42 -11.91
N VAL A 400 5.34 8.21 -10.62
CA VAL A 400 4.32 7.85 -9.62
C VAL A 400 3.97 9.08 -8.78
N LYS A 401 2.70 9.49 -8.81
CA LYS A 401 2.21 10.60 -7.99
C LYS A 401 2.47 10.35 -6.50
N GLN A 402 2.84 11.40 -5.78
CA GLN A 402 2.93 11.36 -4.31
C GLN A 402 1.57 10.97 -3.72
N GLY A 403 1.58 10.11 -2.69
CA GLY A 403 0.34 9.61 -2.07
C GLY A 403 -0.38 8.51 -2.86
N PHE A 404 0.15 8.04 -3.99
CA PHE A 404 -0.46 6.98 -4.79
C PHE A 404 -0.82 5.71 -4.00
N LEU A 405 0.09 5.21 -3.15
CA LEU A 405 -0.15 3.99 -2.36
C LEU A 405 -1.24 4.21 -1.27
N PRO A 406 -1.19 5.28 -0.45
CA PRO A 406 -2.30 5.65 0.43
C PRO A 406 -3.64 5.82 -0.29
N ASP A 407 -3.66 6.50 -1.45
CA ASP A 407 -4.87 6.76 -2.22
C ASP A 407 -5.48 5.45 -2.76
N LEU A 408 -4.66 4.52 -3.26
CA LEU A 408 -5.13 3.19 -3.64
C LEU A 408 -5.78 2.45 -2.47
N ARG A 409 -5.18 2.48 -1.28
CA ARG A 409 -5.75 1.84 -0.07
C ARG A 409 -7.08 2.48 0.32
N LYS A 410 -7.19 3.80 0.20
CA LYS A 410 -8.42 4.55 0.45
C LYS A 410 -9.50 4.17 -0.55
N ASP A 411 -9.19 4.11 -1.84
CA ASP A 411 -10.13 3.73 -2.90
C ASP A 411 -10.59 2.27 -2.75
N ILE A 412 -9.70 1.33 -2.39
CA ILE A 412 -10.04 -0.08 -2.08
C ILE A 412 -11.00 -0.18 -0.89
N SER A 413 -10.75 0.60 0.16
CA SER A 413 -11.61 0.66 1.35
C SER A 413 -12.98 1.28 1.03
N ALA A 414 -13.01 2.27 0.14
CA ALA A 414 -14.23 2.90 -0.34
C ALA A 414 -15.10 1.92 -1.15
N ILE A 415 -14.51 1.13 -2.07
CA ILE A 415 -15.26 0.07 -2.78
C ILE A 415 -15.86 -0.92 -1.79
N SER A 416 -15.09 -1.37 -0.81
CA SER A 416 -15.57 -2.34 0.19
C SER A 416 -16.78 -1.79 0.97
N SER A 417 -16.75 -0.50 1.33
CA SER A 417 -17.87 0.19 1.98
C SER A 417 -19.08 0.33 1.05
N GLN A 418 -18.87 0.65 -0.23
CA GLN A 418 -19.95 0.77 -1.20
C GLN A 418 -20.65 -0.58 -1.44
N ILE A 419 -19.89 -1.67 -1.59
CA ILE A 419 -20.44 -3.03 -1.71
C ILE A 419 -21.32 -3.37 -0.50
N ALA A 420 -20.84 -3.08 0.72
CA ALA A 420 -21.63 -3.32 1.92
C ALA A 420 -22.93 -2.48 1.94
N SER A 421 -22.88 -1.25 1.42
CA SER A 421 -24.06 -0.38 1.38
C SER A 421 -25.15 -0.90 0.44
N VAL A 422 -24.78 -1.44 -0.74
CA VAL A 422 -25.71 -1.92 -1.78
C VAL A 422 -26.73 -2.92 -1.27
N GLN A 423 -26.37 -3.72 -0.26
CA GLN A 423 -27.26 -4.72 0.32
C GLN A 423 -28.59 -4.12 0.83
N ALA A 424 -28.56 -2.91 1.39
CA ALA A 424 -29.77 -2.23 1.85
C ALA A 424 -30.67 -1.83 0.67
N GLN A 425 -30.10 -1.32 -0.42
CA GLN A 425 -30.87 -0.94 -1.60
C GLN A 425 -31.43 -2.16 -2.34
N LYS A 426 -30.69 -3.27 -2.43
CA LYS A 426 -31.20 -4.55 -2.94
C LYS A 426 -32.45 -4.98 -2.18
N LYS A 427 -32.37 -4.95 -0.85
CA LYS A 427 -33.50 -5.32 0.02
C LYS A 427 -34.72 -4.43 -0.25
N SER A 428 -34.54 -3.10 -0.33
CA SER A 428 -35.64 -2.19 -0.65
C SER A 428 -36.25 -2.42 -2.04
N PHE A 429 -35.43 -2.77 -3.04
CA PHE A 429 -35.91 -3.14 -4.37
C PHE A 429 -36.72 -4.45 -4.35
N GLU A 430 -36.24 -5.46 -3.64
CA GLU A 430 -36.94 -6.75 -3.49
C GLU A 430 -38.25 -6.62 -2.71
N GLU A 431 -38.27 -5.80 -1.65
CA GLU A 431 -39.48 -5.45 -0.91
C GLU A 431 -40.50 -4.75 -1.82
N ALA A 432 -40.05 -3.80 -2.65
CA ALA A 432 -40.93 -3.12 -3.61
C ALA A 432 -41.52 -4.11 -4.63
N LEU A 433 -40.71 -5.05 -5.16
CA LEU A 433 -41.19 -6.11 -6.05
C LEU A 433 -42.27 -6.98 -5.38
N GLN A 434 -42.02 -7.39 -4.13
CA GLN A 434 -42.94 -8.24 -3.38
C GLN A 434 -44.27 -7.54 -3.11
N VAL A 435 -44.23 -6.27 -2.68
CA VAL A 435 -45.44 -5.48 -2.40
C VAL A 435 -46.27 -5.31 -3.68
N SER A 436 -45.63 -4.94 -4.80
CA SER A 436 -46.34 -4.80 -6.07
C SER A 436 -46.97 -6.12 -6.56
N ALA A 437 -46.25 -7.25 -6.40
CA ALA A 437 -46.75 -8.58 -6.75
C ALA A 437 -47.97 -8.98 -5.90
N GLN A 438 -47.93 -8.74 -4.59
CA GLN A 438 -49.02 -9.07 -3.67
C GLN A 438 -50.28 -8.22 -3.92
N GLN A 439 -50.11 -6.95 -4.29
CA GLN A 439 -51.23 -6.04 -4.53
C GLN A 439 -51.87 -6.22 -5.91
N GLY A 440 -51.23 -6.94 -6.84
CA GLY A 440 -51.72 -7.09 -8.21
C GLY A 440 -51.71 -5.77 -9.01
N ASN A 441 -50.91 -4.78 -8.58
CA ASN A 441 -50.90 -3.44 -9.17
C ASN A 441 -49.74 -3.26 -10.15
N MET A 442 -50.01 -3.37 -11.45
CA MET A 442 -49.00 -3.18 -12.49
C MET A 442 -48.46 -1.74 -12.58
N GLN A 443 -49.19 -0.72 -12.09
CA GLN A 443 -48.72 0.67 -12.09
C GLN A 443 -47.62 0.91 -11.04
N ASP A 444 -47.65 0.22 -9.90
CA ASP A 444 -46.61 0.32 -8.88
C ASP A 444 -45.26 -0.25 -9.36
N ILE A 445 -45.29 -1.24 -10.25
CA ILE A 445 -44.08 -1.77 -10.89
C ILE A 445 -43.43 -0.71 -11.80
N ASN A 446 -44.23 0.12 -12.45
CA ASN A 446 -43.72 1.24 -13.25
C ASN A 446 -43.30 2.46 -12.40
N GLY A 447 -43.73 2.54 -11.13
CA GLY A 447 -43.41 3.64 -10.21
C GLY A 447 -42.34 3.27 -9.18
N SER A 448 -42.77 2.73 -8.04
CA SER A 448 -41.94 2.45 -6.87
C SER A 448 -40.79 1.48 -7.18
N VAL A 449 -41.06 0.42 -7.95
CA VAL A 449 -40.03 -0.55 -8.38
C VAL A 449 -39.02 0.09 -9.34
N SER A 450 -39.46 0.92 -10.29
CA SER A 450 -38.58 1.64 -11.22
C SER A 450 -37.63 2.61 -10.50
N LYS A 451 -38.13 3.32 -9.48
CA LYS A 451 -37.31 4.19 -8.64
C LYS A 451 -36.28 3.40 -7.83
N ALA A 452 -36.69 2.31 -7.17
CA ALA A 452 -35.79 1.45 -6.42
C ALA A 452 -34.73 0.77 -7.32
N LYS A 453 -35.13 0.32 -8.51
CA LYS A 453 -34.23 -0.20 -9.56
C LYS A 453 -33.12 0.80 -9.88
N SER A 454 -33.49 2.05 -10.20
CA SER A 454 -32.54 3.07 -10.64
C SER A 454 -31.46 3.33 -9.58
N VAL A 455 -31.86 3.35 -8.30
CA VAL A 455 -30.92 3.53 -7.18
C VAL A 455 -29.94 2.36 -7.04
N VAL A 456 -30.42 1.12 -7.18
CA VAL A 456 -29.55 -0.07 -7.13
C VAL A 456 -28.57 -0.08 -8.33
N GLU A 457 -29.07 0.18 -9.54
CA GLU A 457 -28.24 0.22 -10.74
C GLU A 457 -27.17 1.33 -10.69
N GLU A 458 -27.53 2.51 -10.19
CA GLU A 458 -26.59 3.63 -9.96
C GLU A 458 -25.45 3.22 -9.02
N LYS A 459 -25.78 2.62 -7.87
CA LYS A 459 -24.78 2.20 -6.89
C LYS A 459 -23.87 1.09 -7.40
N ILE A 460 -24.41 0.11 -8.13
CA ILE A 460 -23.60 -0.93 -8.76
C ILE A 460 -22.69 -0.33 -9.84
N ASN A 461 -23.16 0.64 -10.62
CA ASN A 461 -22.33 1.33 -11.62
C ASN A 461 -21.20 2.17 -10.99
N GLU A 462 -21.45 2.82 -9.84
CA GLU A 462 -20.41 3.51 -9.06
C GLU A 462 -19.29 2.54 -8.64
N ILE A 463 -19.66 1.35 -8.13
CA ILE A 463 -18.71 0.29 -7.75
C ILE A 463 -17.88 -0.15 -8.95
N ILE A 464 -18.51 -0.44 -10.09
CA ILE A 464 -17.82 -0.88 -11.32
C ILE A 464 -16.85 0.21 -11.81
N THR A 465 -17.27 1.46 -11.80
CA THR A 465 -16.46 2.60 -12.24
C THR A 465 -15.22 2.75 -11.36
N LEU A 466 -15.39 2.71 -10.04
CA LEU A 466 -14.29 2.81 -9.09
C LEU A 466 -13.35 1.61 -9.19
N TYR A 467 -13.88 0.39 -9.34
CA TYR A 467 -13.10 -0.83 -9.56
C TYR A 467 -12.20 -0.71 -10.79
N ASN A 468 -12.77 -0.29 -11.93
CA ASN A 468 -12.02 -0.10 -13.17
C ASN A 468 -10.96 1.01 -13.05
N LYS A 469 -11.25 2.09 -12.32
CA LYS A 469 -10.30 3.17 -12.04
C LYS A 469 -9.10 2.67 -11.23
N ILE A 470 -9.33 1.86 -10.19
CA ILE A 470 -8.25 1.26 -9.39
C ILE A 470 -7.40 0.33 -10.26
N SER A 471 -8.04 -0.55 -11.04
CA SER A 471 -7.36 -1.45 -11.96
C SER A 471 -6.44 -0.71 -12.95
N ALA A 472 -6.96 0.34 -13.60
CA ALA A 472 -6.19 1.18 -14.51
C ALA A 472 -5.03 1.91 -13.79
N SER A 473 -5.24 2.37 -12.55
CA SER A 473 -4.20 3.02 -11.74
C SER A 473 -3.06 2.05 -11.41
N ILE A 474 -3.36 0.81 -11.05
CA ILE A 474 -2.37 -0.25 -10.81
C ILE A 474 -1.59 -0.58 -12.11
N GLU A 475 -2.28 -0.65 -13.25
CA GLU A 475 -1.65 -0.94 -14.54
C GLU A 475 -0.71 0.19 -15.00
N SER A 476 -1.04 1.44 -14.70
CA SER A 476 -0.23 2.62 -15.08
C SER A 476 1.19 2.63 -14.49
N VAL A 477 1.41 1.91 -13.38
CA VAL A 477 2.69 1.86 -12.64
C VAL A 477 3.43 0.53 -12.79
N LYS A 478 3.00 -0.35 -13.72
CA LYS A 478 3.56 -1.70 -13.86
C LYS A 478 5.05 -1.76 -14.21
N ASN A 479 5.57 -0.71 -14.86
CA ASN A 479 6.96 -0.64 -15.32
C ASN A 479 7.93 -0.14 -14.22
N VAL A 480 7.44 0.25 -13.05
CA VAL A 480 8.28 0.71 -11.94
C VAL A 480 8.99 -0.50 -11.31
N THR A 481 10.31 -0.58 -11.36
CA THR A 481 11.06 -1.77 -10.89
C THR A 481 11.56 -1.69 -9.44
N ASP A 482 11.27 -0.60 -8.71
CA ASP A 482 11.72 -0.45 -7.31
C ASP A 482 11.14 -1.54 -6.41
N THR A 483 12.03 -2.24 -5.69
CA THR A 483 11.68 -3.44 -4.90
C THR A 483 10.69 -3.15 -3.78
N LEU A 484 10.88 -2.06 -3.03
CA LEU A 484 10.01 -1.72 -1.88
C LEU A 484 8.63 -1.26 -2.36
N PHE A 485 8.60 -0.49 -3.44
CA PHE A 485 7.35 -0.13 -4.11
C PHE A 485 6.60 -1.35 -4.62
N GLN A 486 7.27 -2.28 -5.30
CA GLN A 486 6.64 -3.49 -5.84
C GLN A 486 6.13 -4.42 -4.74
N GLN A 487 6.83 -4.53 -3.61
CA GLN A 487 6.33 -5.25 -2.43
C GLN A 487 5.04 -4.62 -1.91
N SER A 488 5.03 -3.30 -1.70
CA SER A 488 3.84 -2.56 -1.22
C SER A 488 2.66 -2.65 -2.20
N LEU A 489 2.92 -2.50 -3.50
CA LEU A 489 1.91 -2.64 -4.55
C LEU A 489 1.37 -4.07 -4.64
N SER A 490 2.22 -5.08 -4.45
CA SER A 490 1.82 -6.49 -4.40
C SER A 490 0.83 -6.75 -3.26
N ASP A 491 1.08 -6.21 -2.07
CA ASP A 491 0.15 -6.38 -0.94
C ASP A 491 -1.18 -5.66 -1.17
N ILE A 492 -1.15 -4.48 -1.80
CA ILE A 492 -2.36 -3.78 -2.26
C ILE A 492 -3.11 -4.61 -3.33
N LYS A 493 -2.39 -5.19 -4.30
CA LYS A 493 -2.97 -6.09 -5.32
C LYS A 493 -3.65 -7.30 -4.70
N LYS A 494 -3.06 -7.91 -3.65
CA LYS A 494 -3.69 -9.00 -2.91
C LYS A 494 -5.02 -8.54 -2.30
N GLN A 495 -5.05 -7.40 -1.62
CA GLN A 495 -6.29 -6.84 -1.06
C GLN A 495 -7.34 -6.55 -2.15
N PHE A 496 -6.92 -5.94 -3.26
CA PHE A 496 -7.80 -5.66 -4.39
C PHE A 496 -8.35 -6.93 -5.06
N SER A 497 -7.56 -8.01 -5.13
CA SER A 497 -8.00 -9.28 -5.70
C SER A 497 -9.16 -9.92 -4.92
N LEU A 498 -9.26 -9.65 -3.61
CA LEU A 498 -10.37 -10.11 -2.77
C LEU A 498 -11.68 -9.35 -3.03
N ILE A 499 -11.63 -8.21 -3.73
CA ILE A 499 -12.80 -7.40 -4.10
C ILE A 499 -13.43 -7.88 -5.41
N ALA A 500 -12.63 -8.38 -6.36
CA ALA A 500 -13.10 -8.83 -7.67
C ALA A 500 -14.32 -9.78 -7.62
N PRO A 501 -14.32 -10.89 -6.84
CA PRO A 501 -15.49 -11.77 -6.77
C PRO A 501 -16.71 -11.09 -6.15
N LYS A 502 -16.53 -10.09 -5.27
CA LYS A 502 -17.64 -9.33 -4.68
C LYS A 502 -18.28 -8.38 -5.69
N VAL A 503 -17.47 -7.72 -6.52
CA VAL A 503 -17.97 -6.87 -7.62
C VAL A 503 -18.71 -7.72 -8.66
N GLU A 504 -18.21 -8.92 -8.96
CA GLU A 504 -18.89 -9.85 -9.88
C GLU A 504 -20.30 -10.23 -9.38
N VAL A 505 -20.46 -10.49 -8.08
CA VAL A 505 -21.79 -10.75 -7.48
C VAL A 505 -22.75 -9.56 -7.71
N GLU A 506 -22.25 -8.32 -7.62
CA GLU A 506 -23.06 -7.13 -7.88
C GLU A 506 -23.43 -7.00 -9.36
N ILE A 507 -22.51 -7.29 -10.28
CA ILE A 507 -22.77 -7.30 -11.73
C ILE A 507 -23.82 -8.35 -12.08
N ILE A 508 -23.69 -9.57 -11.53
CA ILE A 508 -24.67 -10.65 -11.72
C ILE A 508 -26.04 -10.19 -11.23
N TYR A 509 -26.14 -9.60 -10.03
CA TYR A 509 -27.40 -9.10 -9.50
C TYR A 509 -28.05 -8.06 -10.42
N LYS A 510 -27.26 -7.09 -10.92
CA LYS A 510 -27.75 -6.09 -11.88
C LYS A 510 -28.33 -6.75 -13.14
N ASN A 511 -27.69 -7.80 -13.64
CA ASN A 511 -28.15 -8.53 -14.82
C ASN A 511 -29.42 -9.37 -14.54
N GLU A 512 -29.69 -9.73 -13.29
CA GLU A 512 -30.92 -10.44 -12.88
C GLU A 512 -32.14 -9.51 -12.68
N ILE A 513 -31.94 -8.21 -12.47
CA ILE A 513 -33.01 -7.23 -12.22
C ILE A 513 -34.16 -7.34 -13.25
N PRO A 514 -33.91 -7.39 -14.58
CA PRO A 514 -34.98 -7.51 -15.57
C PRO A 514 -35.84 -8.77 -15.37
N ALA A 515 -35.22 -9.91 -15.08
CA ALA A 515 -35.94 -11.17 -14.85
C ALA A 515 -36.77 -11.12 -13.55
N LYS A 516 -36.23 -10.51 -12.48
CA LYS A 516 -36.97 -10.31 -11.22
C LYS A 516 -38.20 -9.41 -11.41
N ILE A 517 -38.08 -8.34 -12.20
CA ILE A 517 -39.21 -7.46 -12.56
C ILE A 517 -40.25 -8.25 -13.37
N GLN A 518 -39.82 -9.02 -14.37
CA GLN A 518 -40.73 -9.82 -15.20
C GLN A 518 -41.50 -10.86 -14.36
N ASN A 519 -40.84 -11.50 -13.40
CA ASN A 519 -41.48 -12.43 -12.48
C ASN A 519 -42.51 -11.72 -11.59
N ALA A 520 -42.20 -10.53 -11.07
CA ALA A 520 -43.16 -9.76 -10.28
C ALA A 520 -44.38 -9.32 -11.11
N TYR A 521 -44.20 -8.95 -12.39
CA TYR A 521 -45.32 -8.70 -13.29
C TYR A 521 -46.21 -9.93 -13.46
N LYS A 522 -45.61 -11.10 -13.69
CA LYS A 522 -46.35 -12.35 -13.86
C LYS A 522 -47.14 -12.69 -12.59
N SER A 523 -46.51 -12.61 -11.42
CA SER A 523 -47.20 -12.85 -10.14
C SER A 523 -48.30 -11.84 -9.84
N ALA A 524 -48.11 -10.55 -10.19
CA ALA A 524 -49.15 -9.53 -10.04
C ALA A 524 -50.37 -9.84 -10.92
N ASP A 525 -50.15 -10.27 -12.17
CA ASP A 525 -51.23 -10.66 -13.10
C ASP A 525 -51.97 -11.93 -12.63
N GLU A 526 -51.24 -12.94 -12.16
CA GLU A 526 -51.82 -14.15 -11.56
C GLU A 526 -52.67 -13.83 -10.32
N GLN A 527 -52.16 -12.98 -9.42
CA GLN A 527 -52.88 -12.55 -8.22
C GLN A 527 -54.13 -11.75 -8.58
N LYS A 528 -54.05 -10.87 -9.58
CA LYS A 528 -55.19 -10.13 -10.11
C LYS A 528 -56.25 -11.12 -10.61
N LYS A 529 -55.92 -12.08 -11.48
CA LYS A 529 -56.86 -13.09 -12.01
C LYS A 529 -57.50 -13.98 -10.94
N SER A 530 -56.76 -14.30 -9.87
CA SER A 530 -57.25 -15.11 -8.75
C SER A 530 -58.46 -14.48 -8.05
N SER A 531 -58.43 -13.16 -7.77
CA SER A 531 -59.55 -12.45 -7.12
C SER A 531 -60.84 -12.48 -7.95
N PHE A 532 -60.75 -12.41 -9.28
CA PHE A 532 -61.92 -12.49 -10.17
C PHE A 532 -62.49 -13.92 -10.18
N THR A 533 -61.62 -14.92 -10.21
CA THR A 533 -62.03 -16.34 -10.16
C THR A 533 -62.72 -16.69 -8.84
N GLN A 534 -62.20 -16.19 -7.71
CA GLN A 534 -62.81 -16.38 -6.39
C GLN A 534 -64.21 -15.76 -6.31
N LEU A 535 -64.39 -14.52 -6.79
CA LEU A 535 -65.70 -13.89 -6.85
C LEU A 535 -66.66 -14.68 -7.76
N GLY A 536 -66.19 -15.14 -8.92
CA GLY A 536 -66.97 -15.98 -9.83
C GLY A 536 -67.50 -17.25 -9.19
N ASN A 537 -66.62 -17.96 -8.48
CA ASN A 537 -66.99 -19.19 -7.76
C ASN A 537 -67.98 -18.90 -6.62
N ALA A 538 -67.75 -17.82 -5.85
CA ALA A 538 -68.64 -17.42 -4.76
C ALA A 538 -70.04 -17.09 -5.27
N VAL A 539 -70.16 -16.25 -6.30
CA VAL A 539 -71.45 -15.91 -6.91
C VAL A 539 -72.17 -17.15 -7.43
N LYS A 540 -71.49 -18.04 -8.13
CA LYS A 540 -72.08 -19.29 -8.63
C LYS A 540 -72.59 -20.17 -7.48
N GLU A 541 -71.82 -20.29 -6.40
CA GLU A 541 -72.23 -21.02 -5.20
C GLU A 541 -73.44 -20.37 -4.52
N HIS A 542 -73.45 -19.04 -4.40
CA HIS A 542 -74.56 -18.28 -3.82
C HIS A 542 -75.84 -18.40 -4.65
N ILE A 543 -75.76 -18.30 -5.98
CA ILE A 543 -76.89 -18.54 -6.89
C ILE A 543 -77.41 -19.98 -6.73
N THR A 544 -76.51 -20.97 -6.70
CA THR A 544 -76.89 -22.38 -6.54
C THR A 544 -77.60 -22.62 -5.22
N LYS A 545 -77.06 -22.10 -4.10
CA LYS A 545 -77.71 -22.19 -2.78
C LYS A 545 -79.08 -21.55 -2.79
N LEU A 546 -79.21 -20.37 -3.40
CA LEU A 546 -80.50 -19.70 -3.52
C LEU A 546 -81.51 -20.54 -4.32
N ASP A 547 -81.08 -21.16 -5.42
CA ASP A 547 -81.91 -22.07 -6.20
C ASP A 547 -82.45 -23.23 -5.36
N THR A 548 -81.62 -23.83 -4.49
CA THR A 548 -82.10 -24.90 -3.59
C THR A 548 -83.21 -24.46 -2.63
N PHE A 549 -83.31 -23.16 -2.31
CA PHE A 549 -84.41 -22.62 -1.51
C PHE A 549 -85.64 -22.28 -2.35
N LEU A 550 -85.47 -21.90 -3.61
CA LEU A 550 -86.55 -21.51 -4.52
C LEU A 550 -87.22 -22.70 -5.21
N ASP A 551 -86.48 -23.75 -5.55
CA ASP A 551 -86.98 -24.89 -6.33
C ASP A 551 -88.22 -25.56 -5.71
N PRO A 552 -88.27 -25.83 -4.39
CA PRO A 552 -89.49 -26.38 -3.77
C PRO A 552 -90.71 -25.47 -3.93
N VAL A 553 -90.52 -24.14 -3.82
CA VAL A 553 -91.60 -23.15 -4.01
C VAL A 553 -92.05 -23.13 -5.47
N LYS A 554 -91.12 -23.15 -6.42
CA LYS A 554 -91.42 -23.19 -7.87
C LYS A 554 -92.21 -24.44 -8.25
N VAL A 555 -91.87 -25.60 -7.69
CA VAL A 555 -92.62 -26.86 -7.89
C VAL A 555 -94.07 -26.73 -7.38
N GLU A 556 -94.28 -26.14 -6.21
CA GLU A 556 -95.63 -25.90 -5.67
C GLU A 556 -96.42 -24.83 -6.43
N LEU A 557 -95.73 -23.84 -7.02
CA LEU A 557 -96.36 -22.85 -7.88
C LEU A 557 -96.93 -23.49 -9.17
N GLN A 558 -96.27 -24.51 -9.72
CA GLN A 558 -96.73 -25.22 -10.92
C GLN A 558 -97.91 -26.18 -10.65
N ASP A 559 -98.04 -26.70 -9.42
CA ASP A 559 -99.13 -27.61 -9.05
C ASP A 559 -100.39 -26.84 -8.65
N SER A 560 -101.46 -26.91 -9.44
CA SER A 560 -102.72 -26.19 -9.18
C SER A 560 -103.42 -26.58 -7.88
N THR A 561 -103.04 -27.68 -7.23
CA THR A 561 -103.63 -28.18 -5.98
C THR A 561 -102.85 -27.79 -4.73
N LYS A 562 -101.62 -27.29 -4.87
CA LYS A 562 -100.74 -26.96 -3.74
C LYS A 562 -100.70 -25.46 -3.45
N ASN A 563 -100.60 -25.14 -2.17
CA ASN A 563 -100.41 -23.78 -1.68
C ASN A 563 -98.94 -23.54 -1.36
N PRO A 564 -98.22 -22.68 -2.12
CA PRO A 564 -96.78 -22.44 -1.92
C PRO A 564 -96.46 -21.53 -0.72
N VAL A 565 -97.47 -20.94 -0.07
CA VAL A 565 -97.28 -19.95 0.99
C VAL A 565 -96.55 -20.50 2.23
N PRO A 566 -96.85 -21.71 2.74
CA PRO A 566 -96.13 -22.28 3.88
C PRO A 566 -94.64 -22.49 3.58
N THR A 567 -94.33 -23.08 2.43
CA THR A 567 -92.96 -23.34 1.97
C THR A 567 -92.20 -22.04 1.73
N TRP A 568 -92.82 -21.05 1.08
CA TRP A 568 -92.24 -19.72 0.93
C TRP A 568 -91.95 -19.07 2.29
N SER A 569 -92.89 -19.12 3.23
CA SER A 569 -92.73 -18.53 4.56
C SER A 569 -91.62 -19.21 5.37
N GLU A 570 -91.51 -20.54 5.28
CA GLU A 570 -90.43 -21.32 5.91
C GLU A 570 -89.05 -20.95 5.35
N LYS A 571 -88.94 -20.78 4.02
CA LYS A 571 -87.67 -20.49 3.35
C LYS A 571 -87.34 -18.99 3.26
N TYR A 572 -88.28 -18.10 3.56
CA TYR A 572 -88.15 -16.65 3.30
C TYR A 572 -86.92 -16.02 3.94
N ALA A 573 -86.60 -16.37 5.20
CA ALA A 573 -85.43 -15.83 5.89
C ALA A 573 -84.12 -16.17 5.16
N ASN A 574 -83.99 -17.41 4.67
CA ASN A 574 -82.82 -17.87 3.93
C ASN A 574 -82.75 -17.23 2.53
N ILE A 575 -83.89 -17.10 1.84
CA ILE A 575 -83.98 -16.40 0.55
C ILE A 575 -83.55 -14.94 0.71
N SER A 576 -84.07 -14.25 1.74
CA SER A 576 -83.75 -12.85 2.04
C SER A 576 -82.26 -12.65 2.39
N TYR A 577 -81.68 -13.57 3.17
CA TYR A 577 -80.24 -13.57 3.44
C TYR A 577 -79.43 -13.70 2.15
N MET A 578 -79.75 -14.69 1.29
CA MET A 578 -79.05 -14.88 0.03
C MET A 578 -79.20 -13.71 -0.95
N VAL A 579 -80.35 -13.00 -0.93
CA VAL A 579 -80.53 -11.75 -1.68
C VAL A 579 -79.54 -10.68 -1.25
N ASN A 580 -79.31 -10.53 0.06
CA ASN A 580 -78.33 -9.58 0.56
C ASN A 580 -76.89 -9.99 0.21
N VAL A 581 -76.56 -11.29 0.33
CA VAL A 581 -75.26 -11.82 -0.10
C VAL A 581 -74.98 -11.54 -1.58
N LEU A 582 -75.96 -11.76 -2.46
CA LEU A 582 -75.83 -11.46 -3.89
C LEU A 582 -75.69 -9.94 -4.17
N ARG A 583 -76.29 -9.08 -3.34
CA ARG A 583 -76.07 -7.62 -3.42
C ARG A 583 -74.68 -7.21 -2.96
N ASP A 584 -74.13 -7.89 -1.95
CA ASP A 584 -72.75 -7.69 -1.52
C ASP A 584 -71.77 -8.14 -2.62
N ASP A 585 -72.07 -9.25 -3.31
CA ASP A 585 -71.28 -9.70 -4.47
C ASP A 585 -71.28 -8.68 -5.62
N LEU A 586 -72.41 -8.02 -5.91
CA LEU A 586 -72.48 -6.90 -6.87
C LEU A 586 -71.57 -5.73 -6.46
N SER A 587 -71.56 -5.40 -5.16
CA SER A 587 -70.67 -4.36 -4.62
C SER A 587 -69.19 -4.74 -4.79
N HIS A 588 -68.83 -6.01 -4.51
CA HIS A 588 -67.48 -6.51 -4.74
C HIS A 588 -67.08 -6.51 -6.22
N SER A 589 -68.00 -6.91 -7.12
CA SER A 589 -67.78 -6.85 -8.57
C SER A 589 -67.48 -5.43 -9.04
N ALA A 590 -68.25 -4.44 -8.59
CA ALA A 590 -68.04 -3.03 -8.92
C ALA A 590 -66.67 -2.51 -8.42
N GLN A 591 -66.24 -2.93 -7.23
CA GLN A 591 -64.92 -2.59 -6.70
C GLN A 591 -63.77 -3.19 -7.53
N LEU A 592 -63.92 -4.44 -8.00
CA LEU A 592 -62.95 -5.08 -8.88
C LEU A 592 -62.95 -4.43 -10.28
N LEU A 593 -64.12 -4.07 -10.81
CA LEU A 593 -64.25 -3.39 -12.10
C LEU A 593 -63.52 -2.04 -12.10
N ALA A 594 -63.62 -1.27 -11.02
CA ALA A 594 -62.91 0.01 -10.86
C ALA A 594 -61.37 -0.14 -10.88
N ARG A 595 -60.85 -1.35 -10.64
CA ARG A 595 -59.41 -1.67 -10.69
C ARG A 595 -58.95 -2.24 -12.04
N THR A 596 -59.87 -2.39 -13.00
CA THR A 596 -59.54 -2.82 -14.36
C THR A 596 -59.16 -1.65 -15.25
N THR A 597 -58.29 -1.92 -16.23
CA THR A 597 -57.81 -0.97 -17.24
C THR A 597 -58.40 -1.32 -18.61
N ASP A 598 -58.14 -0.50 -19.64
CA ASP A 598 -58.63 -0.75 -20.99
C ASP A 598 -58.02 -1.98 -21.66
N LEU A 599 -56.90 -2.48 -21.11
CA LEU A 599 -56.26 -3.72 -21.56
C LEU A 599 -56.90 -4.98 -20.96
N ASP A 600 -57.73 -4.85 -19.92
CA ASP A 600 -58.36 -5.98 -19.21
C ASP A 600 -59.73 -6.36 -19.81
N VAL A 601 -59.83 -6.43 -21.13
CA VAL A 601 -61.11 -6.62 -21.85
C VAL A 601 -61.86 -7.88 -21.37
N ASP A 602 -61.15 -9.01 -21.26
CA ASP A 602 -61.76 -10.29 -20.87
C ASP A 602 -62.26 -10.27 -19.41
N LEU A 603 -61.52 -9.64 -18.50
CA LEU A 603 -61.93 -9.50 -17.09
C LEU A 603 -63.12 -8.55 -16.94
N LYS A 604 -63.16 -7.47 -17.73
CA LYS A 604 -64.31 -6.55 -17.78
C LYS A 604 -65.56 -7.26 -18.30
N ASN A 605 -65.43 -8.08 -19.33
CA ASN A 605 -66.55 -8.88 -19.86
C ASN A 605 -67.02 -9.91 -18.84
N PHE A 606 -66.09 -10.63 -18.20
CA PHE A 606 -66.41 -11.58 -17.14
C PHE A 606 -67.22 -10.95 -15.98
N LEU A 607 -66.81 -9.77 -15.49
CA LEU A 607 -67.56 -9.08 -14.42
C LEU A 607 -68.95 -8.62 -14.89
N LYS A 608 -69.08 -8.16 -16.14
CA LYS A 608 -70.41 -7.79 -16.69
C LYS A 608 -71.35 -9.00 -16.77
N ASP A 609 -70.84 -10.15 -17.22
CA ASP A 609 -71.63 -11.38 -17.28
C ASP A 609 -72.04 -11.86 -15.88
N LEU A 610 -71.15 -11.68 -14.89
CA LEU A 610 -71.41 -11.97 -13.49
C LEU A 610 -72.52 -11.07 -12.92
N ASP A 611 -72.40 -9.75 -13.10
CA ASP A 611 -73.39 -8.76 -12.66
C ASP A 611 -74.75 -9.04 -13.29
N GLN A 612 -74.77 -9.34 -14.59
CA GLN A 612 -75.99 -9.71 -15.31
C GLN A 612 -76.63 -10.98 -14.74
N SER A 613 -75.82 -11.99 -14.42
CA SER A 613 -76.30 -13.23 -13.79
C SER A 613 -76.94 -12.97 -12.43
N ILE A 614 -76.33 -12.12 -11.61
CA ILE A 614 -76.90 -11.72 -10.30
C ILE A 614 -78.21 -10.95 -10.50
N HIS A 615 -78.25 -9.96 -11.40
CA HIS A 615 -79.45 -9.18 -11.68
C HIS A 615 -80.61 -10.05 -12.17
N LEU A 616 -80.36 -10.97 -13.10
CA LEU A 616 -81.34 -11.94 -13.56
C LEU A 616 -81.88 -12.78 -12.40
N LYS A 617 -81.00 -13.19 -11.48
CA LYS A 617 -81.39 -14.00 -10.33
C LYS A 617 -82.23 -13.24 -9.31
N LEU A 618 -81.89 -11.99 -9.02
CA LEU A 618 -82.69 -11.12 -8.17
C LEU A 618 -84.08 -10.86 -8.75
N ALA A 619 -84.18 -10.70 -10.08
CA ALA A 619 -85.47 -10.55 -10.77
C ALA A 619 -86.32 -11.83 -10.70
N ASP A 620 -85.71 -13.02 -10.85
CA ASP A 620 -86.38 -14.31 -10.71
C ASP A 620 -87.03 -14.48 -9.32
N ILE A 621 -86.33 -14.12 -8.24
CA ILE A 621 -86.88 -14.14 -6.87
C ILE A 621 -88.10 -13.24 -6.74
N GLN A 622 -88.03 -12.02 -7.29
CA GLN A 622 -89.14 -11.07 -7.23
C GLN A 622 -90.36 -11.60 -7.98
N SER A 623 -90.13 -12.23 -9.14
CA SER A 623 -91.17 -12.91 -9.91
C SER A 623 -91.83 -14.05 -9.13
N VAL A 624 -91.02 -14.95 -8.53
CA VAL A 624 -91.53 -16.06 -7.69
C VAL A 624 -92.34 -15.52 -6.51
N GLY A 625 -91.85 -14.49 -5.82
CA GLY A 625 -92.56 -13.87 -4.70
C GLY A 625 -93.92 -13.28 -5.11
N ASN A 626 -94.00 -12.63 -6.27
CA ASN A 626 -95.26 -12.13 -6.83
C ASN A 626 -96.24 -13.28 -7.13
N GLN A 627 -95.77 -14.38 -7.72
CA GLN A 627 -96.60 -15.55 -8.02
C GLN A 627 -97.12 -16.23 -6.74
N VAL A 628 -96.30 -16.32 -5.69
CA VAL A 628 -96.74 -16.83 -4.37
C VAL A 628 -97.86 -15.97 -3.81
N GLU A 629 -97.74 -14.64 -3.89
CA GLU A 629 -98.76 -13.72 -3.39
C GLU A 629 -100.07 -13.81 -4.22
N ILE A 630 -99.98 -13.96 -5.54
CA ILE A 630 -101.16 -14.22 -6.39
C ILE A 630 -101.84 -15.54 -5.99
N LYS A 631 -101.06 -16.61 -5.78
CA LYS A 631 -101.61 -17.92 -5.42
C LYS A 631 -102.22 -17.93 -4.03
N LYS A 632 -101.64 -17.19 -3.07
CA LYS A 632 -102.24 -16.92 -1.75
C LYS A 632 -103.63 -16.29 -1.87
N MET A 633 -103.76 -15.26 -2.70
CA MET A 633 -105.03 -14.60 -2.95
C MET A 633 -106.04 -15.55 -3.60
N TYR A 634 -105.59 -16.42 -4.51
CA TYR A 634 -106.44 -17.45 -5.12
C TYR A 634 -106.98 -18.44 -4.09
N PHE A 635 -106.15 -18.93 -3.16
CA PHE A 635 -106.62 -19.78 -2.07
C PHE A 635 -107.61 -19.07 -1.14
N GLN A 636 -107.40 -17.78 -0.86
CA GLN A 636 -108.35 -16.98 -0.09
C GLN A 636 -109.68 -16.80 -0.82
N TYR A 637 -109.67 -16.72 -2.15
CA TYR A 637 -110.88 -16.77 -2.97
C TYR A 637 -111.56 -18.15 -2.93
N ILE A 638 -110.83 -19.26 -2.96
CA ILE A 638 -111.44 -20.59 -2.78
C ILE A 638 -112.12 -20.70 -1.41
N LEU A 639 -111.49 -20.21 -0.34
CA LEU A 639 -112.08 -20.19 1.00
C LEU A 639 -113.34 -19.33 1.06
N SER A 640 -113.44 -18.25 0.27
CA SER A 640 -114.66 -17.46 0.21
C SER A 640 -115.79 -18.19 -0.52
N LEU A 641 -115.49 -19.02 -1.52
CA LEU A 641 -116.48 -19.90 -2.15
C LEU A 641 -116.99 -20.97 -1.16
N ASP A 642 -116.11 -21.57 -0.35
CA ASP A 642 -116.51 -22.50 0.72
C ASP A 642 -117.41 -21.80 1.76
N LEU A 643 -117.13 -20.54 2.09
CA LEU A 643 -118.00 -19.74 2.94
C LEU A 643 -119.38 -19.51 2.32
N VAL A 644 -119.45 -19.19 1.02
CA VAL A 644 -120.71 -19.05 0.28
C VAL A 644 -121.49 -20.37 0.28
N GLN A 645 -120.82 -21.51 0.12
CA GLN A 645 -121.44 -22.83 0.25
C GLN A 645 -122.00 -23.05 1.67
N LYS A 646 -121.25 -22.70 2.71
CA LYS A 646 -121.71 -22.78 4.11
C LYS A 646 -122.93 -21.88 4.38
N MET A 647 -123.06 -20.74 3.70
CA MET A 647 -124.24 -19.87 3.83
C MET A 647 -125.47 -20.42 3.10
N THR A 648 -125.28 -20.97 1.90
CA THR A 648 -126.37 -21.29 0.96
C THR A 648 -126.81 -22.75 0.99
N GLY A 649 -125.94 -23.66 1.40
CA GLY A 649 -126.17 -25.11 1.37
C GLY A 649 -126.10 -25.75 -0.02
N SER A 650 -125.60 -25.02 -1.03
CA SER A 650 -125.50 -25.48 -2.42
C SER A 650 -124.02 -25.61 -2.85
N PRO A 651 -123.61 -26.67 -3.57
CA PRO A 651 -124.45 -27.74 -4.15
C PRO A 651 -124.87 -28.83 -3.14
N VAL A 652 -124.18 -28.93 -1.99
CA VAL A 652 -124.50 -29.88 -0.92
C VAL A 652 -124.38 -29.19 0.44
N ALA A 653 -125.44 -29.31 1.26
CA ALA A 653 -125.45 -28.82 2.62
C ALA A 653 -124.51 -29.66 3.49
N THR A 654 -123.53 -29.01 4.10
CA THR A 654 -122.61 -29.65 5.06
C THR A 654 -123.15 -29.50 6.49
N PRO A 655 -122.76 -30.36 7.45
CA PRO A 655 -123.10 -30.17 8.87
C PRO A 655 -122.69 -28.79 9.42
N ASP A 656 -121.68 -28.18 8.80
CA ASP A 656 -121.19 -26.85 9.15
C ASP A 656 -121.92 -25.69 8.46
N SER A 657 -122.92 -25.97 7.62
CA SER A 657 -123.69 -24.95 6.89
C SER A 657 -124.80 -24.34 7.74
N PHE A 658 -125.18 -23.10 7.44
CA PHE A 658 -126.30 -22.43 8.09
C PHE A 658 -127.65 -23.12 7.84
N PRO A 659 -128.00 -23.58 6.62
CA PRO A 659 -129.26 -24.28 6.38
C PRO A 659 -129.41 -25.56 7.22
N GLU A 660 -128.31 -26.29 7.45
CA GLU A 660 -128.35 -27.50 8.28
C GLU A 660 -128.55 -27.15 9.77
N ALA A 661 -127.87 -26.11 10.26
CA ALA A 661 -128.12 -25.60 11.61
C ALA A 661 -129.57 -25.09 11.79
N LEU A 662 -130.14 -24.47 10.75
CA LEU A 662 -131.53 -24.02 10.74
C LEU A 662 -132.51 -25.20 10.75
N LYS A 663 -132.24 -26.24 9.97
CA LYS A 663 -133.04 -27.48 9.94
C LYS A 663 -132.99 -28.21 11.29
N GLN A 664 -131.82 -28.27 11.92
CA GLN A 664 -131.67 -28.84 13.26
C GLN A 664 -132.43 -28.01 14.31
N TYR A 665 -132.36 -26.68 14.23
CA TYR A 665 -133.21 -25.82 15.07
C TYR A 665 -134.71 -26.07 14.85
N GLN A 666 -135.15 -26.27 13.60
CA GLN A 666 -136.55 -26.56 13.31
C GLN A 666 -137.03 -27.86 13.97
N ALA A 667 -136.16 -28.86 14.06
CA ALA A 667 -136.42 -30.14 14.72
C ALA A 667 -136.37 -30.05 16.26
N ASP A 668 -135.28 -29.51 16.81
CA ASP A 668 -134.96 -29.66 18.25
C ASP A 668 -135.30 -28.39 19.08
N LYS A 669 -135.70 -27.30 18.42
CA LYS A 669 -136.00 -25.96 18.98
C LYS A 669 -134.87 -25.29 19.77
N ASN A 670 -133.63 -25.81 19.70
CA ASN A 670 -132.47 -25.22 20.37
C ASN A 670 -131.90 -24.01 19.61
N ILE A 671 -132.30 -22.80 20.03
CA ILE A 671 -131.89 -21.55 19.37
C ILE A 671 -130.40 -21.20 19.54
N ASN A 672 -129.75 -21.66 20.61
CA ASN A 672 -128.37 -21.29 20.92
C ASN A 672 -127.37 -21.83 19.89
N VAL A 673 -127.61 -23.02 19.34
CA VAL A 673 -126.76 -23.63 18.29
C VAL A 673 -126.85 -22.85 16.98
N LEU A 674 -128.06 -22.39 16.64
CA LEU A 674 -128.29 -21.57 15.44
C LEU A 674 -127.62 -20.19 15.57
N ILE A 675 -127.73 -19.54 16.75
CA ILE A 675 -127.06 -18.26 17.03
C ILE A 675 -125.54 -18.41 16.99
N ALA A 676 -124.97 -19.46 17.58
CA ALA A 676 -123.52 -19.71 17.54
C ALA A 676 -123.02 -19.91 16.10
N LYS A 677 -123.77 -20.63 15.26
CA LYS A 677 -123.43 -20.80 13.84
C LYS A 677 -123.58 -19.48 13.07
N TYR A 678 -124.63 -18.70 13.34
CA TYR A 678 -124.84 -17.37 12.78
C TYR A 678 -123.65 -16.44 13.07
N GLU A 679 -123.27 -16.28 14.34
CA GLU A 679 -122.17 -15.38 14.73
C GLU A 679 -120.81 -15.86 14.18
N LYS A 680 -120.59 -17.19 14.10
CA LYS A 680 -119.41 -17.76 13.44
C LYS A 680 -119.36 -17.40 11.96
N ILE A 681 -120.44 -17.64 11.21
CA ILE A 681 -120.50 -17.33 9.77
C ILE A 681 -120.39 -15.82 9.57
N LYS A 682 -121.07 -15.00 10.35
CA LYS A 682 -120.99 -13.54 10.32
C LYS A 682 -119.57 -13.02 10.50
N THR A 683 -118.85 -13.52 11.51
CA THR A 683 -117.46 -13.14 11.77
C THR A 683 -116.56 -13.50 10.58
N ILE A 684 -116.69 -14.73 10.07
CA ILE A 684 -115.92 -15.18 8.89
C ILE A 684 -116.30 -14.36 7.65
N THR A 685 -117.57 -13.95 7.51
CA THR A 685 -118.05 -13.12 6.40
C THR A 685 -117.38 -11.75 6.37
N VAL A 686 -117.37 -11.06 7.51
CA VAL A 686 -116.74 -9.74 7.63
C VAL A 686 -115.23 -9.84 7.38
N GLN A 687 -114.56 -10.84 7.94
CA GLN A 687 -113.13 -11.08 7.71
C GLN A 687 -112.82 -11.41 6.24
N THR A 688 -113.65 -12.25 5.61
CA THR A 688 -113.49 -12.64 4.20
C THR A 688 -113.73 -11.45 3.27
N LYS A 689 -114.76 -10.62 3.53
CA LYS A 689 -115.00 -9.36 2.79
C LYS A 689 -113.75 -8.48 2.81
N ASN A 690 -113.25 -8.15 3.99
CA ASN A 690 -112.08 -7.28 4.13
C ASN A 690 -110.83 -7.87 3.43
N THR A 691 -110.63 -9.18 3.54
CA THR A 691 -109.52 -9.90 2.89
C THR A 691 -109.65 -9.84 1.36
N LEU A 692 -110.85 -10.09 0.82
CA LEU A 692 -111.11 -10.02 -0.61
C LEU A 692 -110.97 -8.60 -1.17
N GLU A 693 -111.40 -7.58 -0.43
CA GLU A 693 -111.23 -6.17 -0.81
C GLU A 693 -109.74 -5.77 -0.83
N GLU A 694 -108.97 -6.20 0.18
CA GLU A 694 -107.52 -5.96 0.21
C GLU A 694 -106.81 -6.69 -0.94
N ASN A 695 -107.17 -7.95 -1.19
CA ASN A 695 -106.63 -8.73 -2.30
C ASN A 695 -106.96 -8.09 -3.64
N TRP A 696 -108.20 -7.67 -3.86
CA TRP A 696 -108.61 -6.97 -5.07
C TRP A 696 -107.83 -5.66 -5.26
N ARG A 697 -107.62 -4.89 -4.18
CA ARG A 697 -106.79 -3.68 -4.20
C ARG A 697 -105.33 -3.98 -4.57
N LYS A 698 -104.76 -5.08 -4.06
CA LYS A 698 -103.39 -5.52 -4.39
C LYS A 698 -103.29 -6.00 -5.83
N LEU A 699 -104.23 -6.82 -6.29
CA LEU A 699 -104.29 -7.31 -7.67
C LEU A 699 -104.40 -6.17 -8.68
N ASN A 700 -105.19 -5.13 -8.40
CA ASN A 700 -105.30 -3.94 -9.26
C ASN A 700 -104.00 -3.12 -9.38
N LYS A 701 -103.08 -3.27 -8.41
CA LYS A 701 -101.75 -2.65 -8.46
C LYS A 701 -100.71 -3.54 -9.15
N MET A 702 -101.04 -4.80 -9.40
CA MET A 702 -100.21 -5.72 -10.19
C MET A 702 -100.48 -5.54 -11.68
N ASP A 703 -99.58 -6.07 -12.52
CA ASP A 703 -99.71 -6.00 -13.97
C ASP A 703 -100.98 -6.74 -14.45
N GLN A 704 -101.92 -5.98 -15.01
CA GLN A 704 -103.18 -6.48 -15.55
C GLN A 704 -103.01 -7.25 -16.87
N GLY A 705 -101.81 -7.22 -17.47
CA GLY A 705 -101.42 -8.06 -18.60
C GLY A 705 -101.22 -9.53 -18.24
N LEU A 706 -101.06 -9.86 -16.95
CA LEU A 706 -100.96 -11.23 -16.47
C LEU A 706 -102.35 -11.89 -16.39
N THR A 707 -102.56 -12.95 -17.16
CA THR A 707 -103.83 -13.69 -17.23
C THR A 707 -104.35 -14.11 -15.86
N GLU A 708 -103.46 -14.53 -14.95
CA GLU A 708 -103.80 -14.98 -13.60
C GLU A 708 -104.30 -13.86 -12.70
N VAL A 709 -103.66 -12.68 -12.77
CA VAL A 709 -104.07 -11.47 -12.04
C VAL A 709 -105.45 -11.03 -12.51
N LYS A 710 -105.65 -10.95 -13.83
CA LYS A 710 -106.92 -10.56 -14.43
C LYS A 710 -108.04 -11.54 -14.06
N LEU A 711 -107.79 -12.85 -14.23
CA LEU A 711 -108.76 -13.90 -13.93
C LEU A 711 -109.16 -13.91 -12.44
N LEU A 712 -108.20 -13.72 -11.52
CA LEU A 712 -108.50 -13.65 -10.10
C LEU A 712 -109.23 -12.35 -9.73
N SER A 713 -108.84 -11.20 -10.29
CA SER A 713 -109.56 -9.93 -10.13
C SER A 713 -111.02 -10.04 -10.58
N ASP A 714 -111.27 -10.65 -11.75
CA ASP A 714 -112.61 -10.85 -12.29
C ASP A 714 -113.44 -11.83 -11.43
N LYS A 715 -112.79 -12.81 -10.80
CA LYS A 715 -113.43 -13.76 -9.87
C LYS A 715 -113.75 -13.16 -8.51
N ILE A 716 -112.88 -12.31 -7.97
CA ILE A 716 -113.08 -11.67 -6.65
C ILE A 716 -114.10 -10.52 -6.74
N LYS A 717 -114.08 -9.74 -7.83
CA LYS A 717 -114.91 -8.53 -7.99
C LYS A 717 -116.40 -8.74 -7.71
N PRO A 718 -117.08 -9.81 -8.20
CA PRO A 718 -118.48 -10.09 -7.88
C PRO A 718 -118.74 -10.37 -6.39
N LEU A 719 -117.75 -10.86 -5.64
CA LEU A 719 -117.90 -11.20 -4.22
C LEU A 719 -117.80 -9.98 -3.29
N ILE A 720 -117.24 -8.86 -3.77
CA ILE A 720 -117.06 -7.62 -3.00
C ILE A 720 -117.89 -6.44 -3.51
N SER A 721 -118.50 -6.56 -4.70
CA SER A 721 -119.30 -5.49 -5.30
C SER A 721 -120.73 -5.50 -4.79
N SER A 722 -121.18 -4.44 -4.11
CA SER A 722 -122.52 -4.36 -3.50
C SER A 722 -123.71 -4.49 -4.46
N THR A 723 -123.48 -4.33 -5.76
CA THR A 723 -124.50 -4.48 -6.81
C THR A 723 -124.59 -5.91 -7.37
N SER A 724 -123.68 -6.80 -6.99
CA SER A 724 -123.65 -8.19 -7.42
C SER A 724 -124.54 -9.06 -6.54
N SER A 725 -125.28 -9.99 -7.16
CA SER A 725 -126.03 -11.02 -6.43
C SER A 725 -125.12 -11.99 -5.66
N SER A 726 -123.84 -12.07 -6.06
CA SER A 726 -122.82 -12.88 -5.39
C SER A 726 -122.04 -12.11 -4.32
N TYR A 727 -122.41 -10.85 -4.04
CA TYR A 727 -121.76 -10.04 -3.00
C TYR A 727 -121.85 -10.76 -1.66
N ILE A 728 -120.71 -10.99 -1.00
CA ILE A 728 -120.66 -11.92 0.14
C ILE A 728 -121.54 -11.46 1.31
N ILE A 729 -121.73 -10.16 1.49
CA ILE A 729 -122.64 -9.57 2.48
C ILE A 729 -124.10 -9.73 2.04
N ALA A 730 -124.43 -9.56 0.75
CA ALA A 730 -125.78 -9.81 0.25
C ALA A 730 -126.16 -11.29 0.37
N VAL A 731 -125.22 -12.21 0.07
CA VAL A 731 -125.39 -13.66 0.24
C VAL A 731 -125.64 -13.99 1.72
N PHE A 732 -124.84 -13.44 2.64
CA PHE A 732 -125.07 -13.60 4.07
C PHE A 732 -126.45 -13.06 4.49
N ASN A 733 -126.80 -11.85 4.08
CA ASN A 733 -128.08 -11.24 4.46
C ASN A 733 -129.28 -12.04 3.96
N THR A 734 -129.19 -12.57 2.74
CA THR A 734 -130.28 -13.32 2.08
C THR A 734 -130.43 -14.74 2.63
N HIS A 735 -129.31 -15.46 2.79
CA HIS A 735 -129.34 -16.89 3.09
C HIS A 735 -129.13 -17.21 4.58
N VAL A 736 -128.54 -16.29 5.34
CA VAL A 736 -128.25 -16.47 6.76
C VAL A 736 -129.13 -15.55 7.62
N ASN A 737 -129.04 -14.23 7.44
CA ASN A 737 -129.79 -13.26 8.26
C ASN A 737 -131.31 -13.36 8.07
N ALA A 738 -131.81 -13.27 6.83
CA ALA A 738 -133.25 -13.32 6.54
C ALA A 738 -133.91 -14.65 6.93
N LYS A 739 -133.12 -15.71 7.11
CA LYS A 739 -133.58 -17.04 7.50
C LYS A 739 -133.57 -17.27 9.01
N MET A 740 -133.07 -16.32 9.81
CA MET A 740 -133.25 -16.34 11.27
C MET A 740 -134.72 -16.13 11.66
N PRO A 741 -135.21 -16.78 12.75
CA PRO A 741 -136.55 -16.56 13.30
C PRO A 741 -136.80 -15.08 13.63
N GLU A 742 -138.01 -14.58 13.39
CA GLU A 742 -138.34 -13.14 13.51
C GLU A 742 -137.99 -12.52 14.87
N ASN A 743 -138.26 -13.23 15.96
CA ASN A 743 -137.97 -12.75 17.32
C ASN A 743 -136.47 -12.72 17.67
N ASN A 744 -135.61 -13.28 16.80
CA ASN A 744 -134.18 -13.42 17.02
C ASN A 744 -133.35 -12.93 15.81
N ARG A 745 -133.97 -12.29 14.81
CA ARG A 745 -133.30 -11.83 13.59
C ARG A 745 -132.50 -10.56 13.88
N PRO A 746 -131.16 -10.58 13.81
CA PRO A 746 -130.34 -9.40 14.00
C PRO A 746 -130.45 -8.45 12.79
N ALA A 747 -129.97 -7.21 12.94
CA ALA A 747 -129.84 -6.30 11.80
C ALA A 747 -128.96 -6.93 10.69
N PRO A 748 -129.28 -6.71 9.40
CA PRO A 748 -128.45 -7.17 8.30
C PRO A 748 -127.06 -6.51 8.34
N LEU A 749 -126.05 -7.21 7.82
CA LEU A 749 -124.70 -6.67 7.63
C LEU A 749 -124.70 -5.61 6.52
N LEU A 750 -123.82 -4.60 6.63
CA LEU A 750 -123.62 -3.53 5.65
C LEU A 750 -122.41 -3.79 4.72
#